data_AF-W0J313-F1
#
_entry.id   AF-W0J313-F1
#
_cell.length_a   1.000
_cell.length_b   1.000
_cell.length_c   1.000
_cell.angle_alpha   90.00
_cell.angle_beta   90.00
_cell.angle_gamma   90.00
#
_symmetry.space_group_name_H-M   'P 1'
#
loop_
_entity.id
_entity.type
_entity.pdbx_description
1 polymer ?
#
loop_
_entity_poly.entity_id
_entity_poly.type
_entity_poly.pdbx_seq_one_letter_code
_entity_poly.pdbx_strand_id
1 'polypeptide(L)'
;MRFRLAILLFLSAAIPRIAHATEIDAGIYQAPLLLSSQTTTSWAPTQKDCAALRSWSPSPVARELKYQGTADACAELRVSRGPVVAILGTRSPVADTTLEFEYRIPDSISAREININLRTTDNSKLYGLRLPPAPVGQWQRETLPLASIVGGDLWRLSALRTASSIELALVPSQGPAAIQFRSITLTRHISPWGSLPIPQLISLPASGAQRTFSITATPRQSWLQIIASTPVEVIVNGHNLGQAALKNQDASKWPSVPLPVAREFSIDGLLRTDNENTVVIRPASTLSATTPASTLQILCALGYDTPDTRCIIVSDSNWTTLPAPALNNSAGTLPPTPLIARTYKGNEPARWGRIPDIYPLREPQAWSTRSTPSPIRNTLASPSRAPVSASSTPWRTAAPGTGQNPTTRWQLVTPAGHSLYFLGIQTLGLLPNINYRHYRSMMERYPDESHYIDDTLATVSRLGFNGISPAATTAPFHRAARQAGLYHFQYLGPEAGGPWLKNRAGREERHLADPFDEGWRARYRAEARRFAAEWGNNPALIGLFVNNEIPLDGSVNGGSVIGYIYSPACRAAFVRWLADRYGNDLEKLRAAWAPELPASASLSDFTAAPDLDPASARKTPSPKVVAAEDGHAAPRQAARVRGIVETDLYDFAVYAMGIYAGFMLETLRAELPGKLIASNRFMGNATDEMLAAWKNYDLIAWNAYPFSKWQAATYSPAQLDILRRVHRITGRPVIISETGLQALDARLPNPTATLYTQKQRGEEYANLLRQVYDQLPFVVGFILFGWQNLSDTERQSWGIVDDAGNPYTDYFTAVERANKALLRN
;
A
#
# COMPACT_ATOMS: atom_id res chain seq x y z
N MET A 1 20.05 -13.83 -13.84
CA MET A 1 20.87 -13.75 -12.61
C MET A 1 22.33 -13.82 -13.05
N ARG A 2 23.20 -12.91 -12.57
CA ARG A 2 24.47 -12.40 -13.20
C ARG A 2 24.15 -11.37 -14.31
N PHE A 3 24.56 -10.11 -14.32
CA PHE A 3 25.66 -9.36 -13.67
C PHE A 3 25.16 -7.97 -13.20
N ARG A 4 25.55 -7.59 -11.97
CA ARG A 4 25.71 -6.20 -11.51
C ARG A 4 27.15 -5.77 -11.83
N LEU A 5 27.38 -4.45 -11.87
CA LEU A 5 28.65 -3.75 -12.06
C LEU A 5 29.19 -3.69 -13.51
N ALA A 6 28.83 -2.61 -14.21
CA ALA A 6 29.80 -1.72 -14.84
C ALA A 6 29.12 -0.39 -15.17
N ILE A 7 29.72 0.70 -14.69
CA ILE A 7 29.71 2.10 -15.16
C ILE A 7 29.69 3.02 -13.93
N LEU A 8 30.90 3.34 -13.48
CA LEU A 8 31.21 4.45 -12.58
C LEU A 8 32.58 4.96 -13.05
N LEU A 9 32.62 6.15 -13.65
CA LEU A 9 33.68 7.19 -13.60
C LEU A 9 33.52 8.20 -14.78
N PHE A 10 33.16 9.45 -14.42
CA PHE A 10 33.56 10.78 -14.99
C PHE A 10 33.40 11.06 -16.51
N LEU A 11 33.08 12.25 -17.06
CA LEU A 11 33.27 13.67 -16.71
C LEU A 11 32.22 14.58 -17.42
N SER A 12 32.26 15.85 -17.03
CA SER A 12 31.41 17.02 -17.30
C SER A 12 30.98 17.31 -18.75
N ALA A 13 29.67 17.35 -18.99
CA ALA A 13 29.10 18.49 -19.70
C ALA A 13 28.78 19.56 -18.64
N ALA A 14 28.92 20.85 -18.96
CA ALA A 14 28.58 21.95 -18.06
C ALA A 14 27.07 21.92 -17.76
N ILE A 15 26.68 21.13 -16.76
CA ILE A 15 25.31 21.10 -16.25
C ILE A 15 25.16 22.39 -15.42
N PRO A 16 24.13 23.23 -15.69
CA PRO A 16 23.92 24.46 -14.93
C PRO A 16 23.86 24.16 -13.43
N ARG A 17 24.51 25.00 -12.61
CA ARG A 17 24.39 24.94 -11.14
C ARG A 17 22.94 25.27 -10.78
N ILE A 18 22.13 24.23 -10.58
CA ILE A 18 20.75 24.39 -10.14
C ILE A 18 20.75 24.83 -8.67
N ALA A 19 19.99 25.87 -8.35
CA ALA A 19 19.77 26.34 -7.00
C ALA A 19 18.93 25.30 -6.21
N HIS A 20 19.60 24.33 -5.62
CA HIS A 20 18.99 23.43 -4.64
C HIS A 20 18.69 24.21 -3.36
N ALA A 21 17.79 23.68 -2.51
CA ALA A 21 17.77 24.11 -1.12
C ALA A 21 19.19 23.97 -0.58
N THR A 22 19.78 25.11 -0.21
CA THR A 22 21.16 25.16 0.25
C THR A 22 21.10 25.49 1.73
N GLU A 23 21.87 24.76 2.52
CA GLU A 23 22.09 25.13 3.91
C GLU A 23 22.91 26.43 3.91
N ILE A 24 22.28 27.53 4.33
CA ILE A 24 22.88 28.87 4.33
C ILE A 24 23.51 29.22 5.68
N ASP A 25 23.03 28.56 6.73
CA ASP A 25 23.50 28.59 8.11
C ASP A 25 23.16 27.23 8.72
N ALA A 26 23.87 26.82 9.77
CA ALA A 26 23.74 25.50 10.38
C ALA A 26 22.26 25.17 10.69
N GLY A 27 21.63 24.32 9.89
CA GLY A 27 20.21 23.92 10.00
C GLY A 27 19.16 24.91 9.47
N ILE A 28 19.56 25.91 8.67
CA ILE A 28 18.64 26.81 7.95
C ILE A 28 18.78 26.54 6.45
N TYR A 29 17.71 26.06 5.85
CA TYR A 29 17.67 25.70 4.44
C TYR A 29 16.93 26.78 3.67
N GLN A 30 17.59 27.34 2.66
CA GLN A 30 17.02 28.35 1.79
C GLN A 30 16.85 27.82 0.38
N ALA A 31 15.67 28.06 -0.20
CA ALA A 31 15.42 27.88 -1.62
C ALA A 31 14.99 29.23 -2.23
N PRO A 32 15.44 29.58 -3.45
CA PRO A 32 14.92 30.75 -4.13
C PRO A 32 13.42 30.56 -4.40
N LEU A 33 12.63 31.61 -4.17
CA LEU A 33 11.26 31.68 -4.66
C LEU A 33 11.36 31.80 -6.18
N LEU A 34 11.04 30.70 -6.87
CA LEU A 34 10.95 30.71 -8.31
C LEU A 34 9.78 31.60 -8.71
N LEU A 35 10.06 32.83 -9.16
CA LEU A 35 9.04 33.72 -9.71
C LEU A 35 8.53 33.23 -11.08
N SER A 36 9.27 32.31 -11.71
CA SER A 36 8.91 31.64 -12.95
C SER A 36 9.50 30.23 -13.00
N SER A 37 8.91 29.36 -13.84
CA SER A 37 9.43 28.01 -14.07
C SER A 37 10.81 28.08 -14.74
N GLN A 38 11.71 27.15 -14.40
CA GLN A 38 13.06 27.09 -14.94
C GLN A 38 13.33 25.76 -15.65
N THR A 39 13.83 25.84 -16.88
CA THR A 39 14.31 24.66 -17.61
C THR A 39 15.65 24.20 -17.03
N THR A 40 15.65 23.04 -16.37
CA THR A 40 16.82 22.43 -15.74
C THR A 40 17.64 21.57 -16.70
N THR A 41 16.98 21.00 -17.70
CA THR A 41 17.63 20.25 -18.78
C THR A 41 16.80 20.48 -20.03
N SER A 42 17.45 20.76 -21.15
CA SER A 42 16.82 20.83 -22.45
C SER A 42 17.69 20.07 -23.43
N TRP A 43 17.07 19.24 -24.26
CA TRP A 43 17.70 18.51 -25.33
C TRP A 43 16.87 18.71 -26.60
N ALA A 44 17.56 19.00 -27.70
CA ALA A 44 16.99 19.20 -29.03
C ALA A 44 17.82 18.42 -30.06
N PRO A 45 17.26 18.07 -31.23
CA PRO A 45 17.92 17.25 -32.24
C PRO A 45 18.92 18.07 -33.07
N THR A 46 20.00 18.55 -32.44
CA THR A 46 21.14 19.14 -33.15
C THR A 46 22.17 18.06 -33.50
N GLN A 47 23.05 18.30 -34.47
CA GLN A 47 24.11 17.35 -34.82
C GLN A 47 24.98 16.99 -33.61
N LYS A 48 25.31 17.99 -32.77
CA LYS A 48 26.07 17.82 -31.53
C LYS A 48 25.31 16.99 -30.49
N ASP A 49 24.04 17.32 -30.26
CA ASP A 49 23.23 16.69 -29.20
C ASP A 49 22.80 15.27 -29.57
N CYS A 50 22.59 14.99 -30.86
CA CYS A 50 22.36 13.63 -31.36
C CYS A 50 23.59 12.73 -31.15
N ALA A 51 24.79 13.24 -31.42
CA ALA A 51 26.03 12.52 -31.20
C ALA A 51 26.31 12.26 -29.70
N ALA A 52 25.92 13.21 -28.84
CA ALA A 52 26.10 13.11 -27.40
C ALA A 52 25.00 12.31 -26.67
N LEU A 53 23.88 11.98 -27.34
CA LEU A 53 22.77 11.25 -26.74
C LEU A 53 23.20 9.82 -26.38
N ARG A 54 23.34 9.58 -25.08
CA ARG A 54 23.65 8.26 -24.56
C ARG A 54 22.47 7.33 -24.84
N SER A 55 22.76 6.09 -25.19
CA SER A 55 21.72 5.09 -25.41
C SER A 55 22.23 3.69 -25.13
N TRP A 56 21.29 2.79 -24.86
CA TRP A 56 21.55 1.39 -24.59
C TRP A 56 20.52 0.51 -25.30
N SER A 57 20.98 -0.67 -25.76
CA SER A 57 20.14 -1.74 -26.31
C SER A 57 20.92 -3.05 -26.29
N PRO A 58 20.25 -4.22 -26.28
CA PRO A 58 20.90 -5.50 -26.54
C PRO A 58 21.55 -5.62 -27.94
N SER A 59 21.14 -4.80 -28.90
CA SER A 59 21.70 -4.75 -30.27
C SER A 59 22.38 -3.40 -30.54
N PRO A 60 23.26 -3.31 -31.56
CA PRO A 60 23.88 -2.04 -31.93
C PRO A 60 22.83 -0.95 -32.20
N VAL A 61 23.02 0.23 -31.60
CA VAL A 61 22.13 1.39 -31.76
C VAL A 61 22.64 2.29 -32.87
N ALA A 62 21.87 2.42 -33.94
CA ALA A 62 22.04 3.45 -34.96
C ALA A 62 21.43 4.77 -34.45
N ARG A 63 22.15 5.88 -34.65
CA ARG A 63 21.74 7.23 -34.24
C ARG A 63 21.83 8.14 -35.45
N GLU A 64 20.71 8.72 -35.86
CA GLU A 64 20.66 9.54 -37.07
C GLU A 64 19.82 10.79 -36.84
N LEU A 65 20.31 11.93 -37.33
CA LEU A 65 19.52 13.16 -37.40
C LEU A 65 18.74 13.18 -38.72
N LYS A 66 17.42 13.07 -38.64
CA LYS A 66 16.50 13.01 -39.79
C LYS A 66 15.86 14.37 -40.06
N TYR A 67 15.48 14.59 -41.32
CA TYR A 67 14.69 15.75 -41.77
C TYR A 67 15.29 17.12 -41.39
N GLN A 68 16.62 17.25 -41.46
CA GLN A 68 17.32 18.49 -41.13
C GLN A 68 16.82 19.66 -41.98
N GLY A 69 16.68 20.83 -41.36
CA GLY A 69 16.22 22.05 -42.03
C GLY A 69 14.72 22.12 -42.30
N THR A 70 13.93 21.14 -41.82
CA THR A 70 12.47 21.16 -41.89
C THR A 70 11.86 21.24 -40.49
N ALA A 71 10.54 21.51 -40.42
CA ALA A 71 9.78 21.45 -39.16
C ALA A 71 9.72 20.03 -38.56
N ASP A 72 10.16 19.00 -39.29
CA ASP A 72 10.18 17.59 -38.88
C ASP A 72 11.55 17.11 -38.37
N ALA A 73 12.52 18.01 -38.21
CA ALA A 73 13.84 17.67 -37.71
C ALA A 73 13.77 16.88 -36.38
N CYS A 74 14.41 15.72 -36.34
CA CYS A 74 14.38 14.83 -35.18
C CYS A 74 15.58 13.88 -35.12
N ALA A 75 15.91 13.43 -33.92
CA ALA A 75 16.90 12.37 -33.74
C ALA A 75 16.20 11.01 -33.71
N GLU A 76 16.59 10.10 -34.58
CA GLU A 76 16.16 8.71 -34.56
C GLU A 76 17.19 7.84 -33.84
N LEU A 77 16.73 7.06 -32.87
CA LEU A 77 17.47 5.92 -32.34
C LEU A 77 16.83 4.64 -32.88
N ARG A 78 17.62 3.79 -33.54
CA ARG A 78 17.13 2.55 -34.18
C ARG A 78 17.99 1.35 -33.82
N VAL A 79 17.35 0.20 -33.64
CA VAL A 79 17.99 -1.10 -33.38
C VAL A 79 17.32 -2.18 -34.22
N SER A 80 18.08 -3.20 -34.62
CA SER A 80 17.57 -4.32 -35.42
C SER A 80 16.73 -5.30 -34.61
N ARG A 81 16.99 -5.42 -33.29
CA ARG A 81 16.24 -6.30 -32.39
C ARG A 81 16.28 -5.80 -30.94
N GLY A 82 15.16 -5.93 -30.24
CA GLY A 82 15.04 -5.62 -28.82
C GLY A 82 14.73 -4.15 -28.54
N PRO A 83 14.65 -3.75 -27.26
CA PRO A 83 14.32 -2.38 -26.89
C PRO A 83 15.44 -1.40 -27.27
N VAL A 84 15.07 -0.15 -27.52
CA VAL A 84 16.00 0.98 -27.68
C VAL A 84 15.77 1.98 -26.57
N VAL A 85 16.83 2.41 -25.89
CA VAL A 85 16.77 3.29 -24.72
C VAL A 85 17.61 4.54 -24.96
N ALA A 86 17.00 5.72 -24.91
CA ALA A 86 17.69 7.01 -24.79
C ALA A 86 17.96 7.30 -23.31
N ILE A 87 19.15 7.81 -22.99
CA ILE A 87 19.56 8.13 -21.61
C ILE A 87 19.97 9.60 -21.57
N LEU A 88 19.19 10.40 -20.82
CA LEU A 88 19.46 11.80 -20.55
C LEU A 88 20.04 11.94 -19.14
N GLY A 89 21.29 12.39 -19.04
CA GLY A 89 21.88 12.77 -17.75
C GLY A 89 21.26 14.07 -17.24
N THR A 90 20.98 14.15 -15.94
CA THR A 90 20.40 15.34 -15.32
C THR A 90 20.79 15.46 -13.84
N ARG A 91 20.49 16.61 -13.23
CA ARG A 91 20.57 16.84 -11.78
C ARG A 91 19.32 17.57 -11.30
N SER A 92 18.14 17.05 -11.63
CA SER A 92 16.88 17.70 -11.29
C SER A 92 16.27 17.14 -10.00
N PRO A 93 15.69 17.99 -9.13
CA PRO A 93 14.90 17.50 -8.00
C PRO A 93 13.75 16.61 -8.47
N VAL A 94 13.47 15.52 -7.76
CA VAL A 94 12.29 14.67 -8.04
C VAL A 94 11.00 15.44 -7.75
N ALA A 95 11.02 16.28 -6.72
CA ALA A 95 9.93 17.20 -6.40
C ALA A 95 9.79 18.29 -7.47
N ASP A 96 8.55 18.56 -7.87
CA ASP A 96 8.13 19.70 -8.70
C ASP A 96 8.88 19.91 -10.03
N THR A 97 9.55 18.87 -10.50
CA THR A 97 10.11 18.82 -11.85
C THR A 97 9.19 17.99 -12.71
N THR A 98 8.86 18.54 -13.87
CA THR A 98 8.13 17.85 -14.92
C THR A 98 9.08 17.53 -16.06
N LEU A 99 9.03 16.28 -16.50
CA LEU A 99 9.58 15.82 -17.75
C LEU A 99 8.55 16.08 -18.85
N GLU A 100 8.93 16.87 -19.84
CA GLU A 100 8.22 17.01 -21.11
C GLU A 100 9.08 16.41 -22.22
N PHE A 101 8.50 15.62 -23.11
CA PHE A 101 9.20 15.16 -24.30
C PHE A 101 8.28 14.97 -25.49
N GLU A 102 8.80 15.29 -26.67
CA GLU A 102 8.13 15.03 -27.94
C GLU A 102 8.79 13.85 -28.66
N TYR A 103 7.98 12.85 -28.97
CA TYR A 103 8.44 11.64 -29.63
C TYR A 103 7.50 11.17 -30.73
N ARG A 104 8.03 10.37 -31.65
CA ARG A 104 7.29 9.68 -32.70
C ARG A 104 7.81 8.26 -32.86
N ILE A 105 6.88 7.31 -33.01
CA ILE A 105 7.19 5.94 -33.38
C ILE A 105 7.02 5.85 -34.91
N PRO A 106 8.05 5.50 -35.71
CA PRO A 106 7.92 5.41 -37.16
C PRO A 106 6.89 4.36 -37.60
N ASP A 107 6.26 4.55 -38.77
CA ASP A 107 5.21 3.67 -39.30
C ASP A 107 5.62 2.20 -39.45
N SER A 108 6.92 1.95 -39.63
CA SER A 108 7.49 0.61 -39.78
C SER A 108 7.71 -0.13 -38.46
N ILE A 109 7.44 0.51 -37.31
CA ILE A 109 7.74 -0.05 -35.98
C ILE A 109 6.47 -0.45 -35.26
N SER A 110 6.41 -1.70 -34.81
CA SER A 110 5.38 -2.16 -33.89
C SER A 110 5.87 -2.01 -32.45
N ALA A 111 5.20 -1.17 -31.67
CA ALA A 111 5.54 -0.87 -30.28
C ALA A 111 4.54 -1.51 -29.32
N ARG A 112 5.05 -2.00 -28.19
CA ARG A 112 4.27 -2.55 -27.10
C ARG A 112 4.03 -1.53 -26.00
N GLU A 113 5.07 -0.81 -25.59
CA GLU A 113 5.01 0.15 -24.48
C GLU A 113 6.20 1.13 -24.58
N ILE A 114 6.04 2.29 -23.93
CA ILE A 114 7.11 3.24 -23.65
C ILE A 114 7.46 3.11 -22.18
N ASN A 115 8.72 2.84 -21.86
CA ASN A 115 9.21 2.77 -20.49
C ASN A 115 9.98 4.04 -20.17
N ILE A 116 9.58 4.72 -19.11
CA ILE A 116 10.25 5.90 -18.58
C ILE A 116 10.86 5.50 -17.24
N ASN A 117 12.18 5.49 -17.19
CA ASN A 117 12.88 5.20 -15.95
C ASN A 117 13.61 6.42 -15.40
N LEU A 118 13.59 6.54 -14.08
CA LEU A 118 14.26 7.58 -13.32
C LEU A 118 15.28 6.93 -12.39
N ARG A 119 16.54 7.34 -12.53
CA ARG A 119 17.63 6.96 -11.63
C ARG A 119 17.88 8.08 -10.64
N THR A 120 18.08 7.72 -9.38
CA THR A 120 18.38 8.69 -8.30
C THR A 120 19.83 8.60 -7.83
N THR A 121 20.37 9.75 -7.44
CA THR A 121 21.75 9.91 -6.93
C THR A 121 21.98 9.19 -5.60
N ASP A 122 20.98 9.20 -4.71
CA ASP A 122 21.14 8.80 -3.31
C ASP A 122 21.02 7.28 -3.05
N ASN A 123 20.52 6.50 -4.01
CA ASN A 123 20.22 5.07 -3.80
C ASN A 123 20.62 4.14 -4.95
N SER A 124 21.06 4.67 -6.11
CA SER A 124 21.28 3.92 -7.37
C SER A 124 20.08 3.10 -7.89
N LYS A 125 18.93 3.13 -7.20
CA LYS A 125 17.69 2.44 -7.55
C LYS A 125 17.06 3.09 -8.79
N LEU A 126 16.54 2.23 -9.66
CA LEU A 126 15.79 2.60 -10.84
C LEU A 126 14.29 2.55 -10.53
N TYR A 127 13.60 3.66 -10.74
CA TYR A 127 12.14 3.75 -10.69
C TYR A 127 11.63 3.77 -12.12
N GLY A 128 10.52 3.11 -12.39
CA GLY A 128 10.02 2.93 -13.74
C GLY A 128 8.52 3.11 -13.81
N LEU A 129 8.08 3.81 -14.85
CA LEU A 129 6.69 3.95 -15.25
C LEU A 129 6.57 3.51 -16.71
N ARG A 130 5.44 2.90 -17.04
CA ARG A 130 5.16 2.44 -18.40
C ARG A 130 3.94 3.18 -18.94
N LEU A 131 4.03 3.62 -20.19
CA LEU A 131 2.93 4.23 -20.93
C LEU A 131 2.49 3.28 -22.05
N PRO A 132 1.20 3.35 -22.44
CA PRO A 132 0.75 2.68 -23.65
C PRO A 132 1.50 3.22 -24.89
N PRO A 133 1.65 2.41 -25.95
CA PRO A 133 2.32 2.86 -27.15
C PRO A 133 1.43 3.90 -27.86
N ALA A 134 2.06 4.95 -28.36
CA ALA A 134 1.37 5.95 -29.15
C ALA A 134 1.04 5.45 -30.57
N PRO A 135 0.08 6.10 -31.27
CA PRO A 135 -0.12 5.90 -32.70
C PRO A 135 1.18 6.08 -33.49
N VAL A 136 1.48 5.14 -34.37
CA VAL A 136 2.64 5.22 -35.27
C VAL A 136 2.48 6.38 -36.25
N GLY A 137 3.60 6.93 -36.72
CA GLY A 137 3.64 8.03 -37.68
C GLY A 137 3.30 9.41 -37.10
N GLN A 138 2.80 9.47 -35.87
CA GLN A 138 2.32 10.71 -35.25
C GLN A 138 3.25 11.21 -34.16
N TRP A 139 3.47 12.52 -34.13
CA TRP A 139 4.15 13.18 -33.03
C TRP A 139 3.26 13.21 -31.80
N GLN A 140 3.86 12.88 -30.67
CA GLN A 140 3.25 12.89 -29.36
C GLN A 140 4.03 13.80 -28.44
N ARG A 141 3.32 14.43 -27.50
CA ARG A 141 3.90 15.17 -26.39
C ARG A 141 3.46 14.53 -25.09
N GLU A 142 4.42 14.20 -24.25
CA GLU A 142 4.18 13.67 -22.91
C GLU A 142 4.67 14.66 -21.88
N THR A 143 3.89 14.83 -20.81
CA THR A 143 4.20 15.72 -19.70
C THR A 143 3.98 14.94 -18.40
N LEU A 144 5.04 14.70 -17.62
CA LEU A 144 5.02 13.82 -16.45
C LEU A 144 5.79 14.42 -15.28
N PRO A 145 5.18 14.56 -14.09
CA PRO A 145 5.92 14.86 -12.87
C PRO A 145 6.91 13.73 -12.56
N LEU A 146 8.15 14.06 -12.21
CA LEU A 146 9.15 13.05 -11.84
C LEU A 146 8.71 12.22 -10.63
N ALA A 147 7.98 12.84 -9.69
CA ALA A 147 7.36 12.17 -8.54
C ALA A 147 6.43 11.01 -8.95
N SER A 148 5.65 11.16 -10.03
CA SER A 148 4.72 10.12 -10.50
C SER A 148 5.46 8.88 -11.01
N ILE A 149 6.69 9.01 -11.50
CA ILE A 149 7.54 7.88 -11.94
C ILE A 149 8.00 7.04 -10.74
N VAL A 150 8.11 7.66 -9.54
CA VAL A 150 8.52 6.98 -8.31
C VAL A 150 7.36 6.20 -7.68
N GLY A 151 6.15 6.78 -7.71
CA GLY A 151 4.92 6.22 -7.14
C GLY A 151 4.31 7.15 -6.09
N GLY A 152 3.43 8.04 -6.54
CA GLY A 152 2.75 9.01 -5.67
C GLY A 152 3.73 9.91 -4.92
N ASP A 153 3.59 9.94 -3.60
CA ASP A 153 4.37 10.75 -2.66
C ASP A 153 5.46 9.95 -1.93
N LEU A 154 5.80 8.74 -2.40
CA LEU A 154 6.90 7.92 -1.87
C LEU A 154 8.26 8.65 -1.83
N TRP A 155 8.49 9.61 -2.73
CA TRP A 155 9.70 10.44 -2.75
C TRP A 155 9.85 11.28 -1.46
N ARG A 156 8.74 11.64 -0.81
CA ARG A 156 8.73 12.36 0.47
C ARG A 156 9.21 11.47 1.63
N LEU A 157 8.99 10.17 1.51
CA LEU A 157 9.18 9.16 2.57
C LEU A 157 10.56 8.50 2.56
N SER A 158 11.39 8.85 1.60
CA SER A 158 12.64 8.15 1.29
C SER A 158 13.78 9.16 1.15
N ALA A 159 15.01 8.69 0.97
CA ALA A 159 16.16 9.55 0.62
C ALA A 159 16.15 10.00 -0.86
N LEU A 160 15.04 9.83 -1.60
CA LEU A 160 14.96 10.14 -3.01
C LEU A 160 14.85 11.65 -3.21
N ARG A 161 15.95 12.32 -3.59
CA ARG A 161 15.95 13.79 -3.76
C ARG A 161 16.19 14.23 -5.17
N THR A 162 17.22 13.67 -5.80
CA THR A 162 17.71 14.20 -7.08
C THR A 162 17.82 13.08 -8.12
N ALA A 163 17.18 13.30 -9.26
CA ALA A 163 17.34 12.46 -10.44
C ALA A 163 18.75 12.67 -11.03
N SER A 164 19.46 11.58 -11.31
CA SER A 164 20.75 11.57 -11.99
C SER A 164 20.60 11.34 -13.50
N SER A 165 19.54 10.63 -13.90
CA SER A 165 19.23 10.39 -15.30
C SER A 165 17.78 10.01 -15.51
N ILE A 166 17.28 10.33 -16.70
CA ILE A 166 16.01 9.85 -17.26
C ILE A 166 16.34 8.90 -18.41
N GLU A 167 15.69 7.74 -18.43
CA GLU A 167 15.81 6.76 -19.49
C GLU A 167 14.46 6.65 -20.21
N LEU A 168 14.42 6.95 -21.51
CA LEU A 168 13.24 6.83 -22.36
C LEU A 168 13.43 5.64 -23.29
N ALA A 169 12.62 4.60 -23.09
CA ALA A 169 12.77 3.33 -23.78
C ALA A 169 11.52 2.98 -24.59
N LEU A 170 11.73 2.58 -25.84
CA LEU A 170 10.69 1.95 -26.65
C LEU A 170 10.87 0.44 -26.60
N VAL A 171 9.84 -0.27 -26.15
CA VAL A 171 9.80 -1.73 -26.18
C VAL A 171 9.02 -2.17 -27.42
N PRO A 172 9.63 -2.84 -28.41
CA PRO A 172 8.92 -3.30 -29.59
C PRO A 172 8.03 -4.49 -29.25
N SER A 173 6.94 -4.66 -29.99
CA SER A 173 6.11 -5.87 -29.93
C SER A 173 6.87 -7.07 -30.47
N GLN A 174 7.52 -6.91 -31.63
CA GLN A 174 8.39 -7.87 -32.30
C GLN A 174 9.39 -7.13 -33.21
N GLY A 175 10.52 -7.77 -33.52
CA GLY A 175 11.45 -7.25 -34.53
C GLY A 175 12.23 -5.99 -34.12
N PRO A 176 12.44 -5.03 -35.06
CA PRO A 176 13.22 -3.82 -34.80
C PRO A 176 12.47 -2.82 -33.93
N ALA A 177 13.20 -1.91 -33.30
CA ALA A 177 12.64 -0.76 -32.60
C ALA A 177 13.28 0.53 -33.13
N ALA A 178 12.47 1.57 -33.32
CA ALA A 178 12.96 2.91 -33.56
C ALA A 178 12.06 3.95 -32.89
N ILE A 179 12.69 4.94 -32.28
CA ILE A 179 12.01 6.09 -31.67
C ILE A 179 12.68 7.37 -32.14
N GLN A 180 11.85 8.36 -32.46
CA GLN A 180 12.29 9.67 -32.90
C GLN A 180 11.97 10.70 -31.83
N PHE A 181 12.90 11.61 -31.54
CA PHE A 181 12.72 12.68 -30.56
C PHE A 181 12.91 14.05 -31.19
N ARG A 182 12.01 14.99 -30.84
CA ARG A 182 12.06 16.41 -31.22
C ARG A 182 12.51 17.31 -30.08
N SER A 183 12.16 16.96 -28.86
CA SER A 183 12.54 17.71 -27.68
C SER A 183 12.45 16.82 -26.44
N ILE A 184 13.34 17.05 -25.49
CA ILE A 184 13.23 16.52 -24.13
C ILE A 184 13.59 17.65 -23.18
N THR A 185 12.66 18.03 -22.32
CA THR A 185 12.77 19.17 -21.43
C THR A 185 12.43 18.75 -20.01
N LEU A 186 13.28 19.10 -19.06
CA LEU A 186 12.98 19.01 -17.64
C LEU A 186 12.73 20.42 -17.12
N THR A 187 11.48 20.72 -16.84
CA THR A 187 11.06 22.01 -16.30
C THR A 187 10.82 21.87 -14.82
N ARG A 188 11.63 22.59 -14.04
CA ARG A 188 11.32 22.81 -12.62
C ARG A 188 10.26 23.89 -12.57
N HIS A 189 9.10 23.55 -12.04
CA HIS A 189 8.01 24.51 -11.90
C HIS A 189 8.32 25.51 -10.79
N ILE A 190 7.52 26.58 -10.75
CA ILE A 190 7.39 27.42 -9.57
C ILE A 190 7.02 26.49 -8.41
N SER A 191 8.06 26.12 -7.70
CA SER A 191 8.06 25.08 -6.71
C SER A 191 8.45 25.77 -5.43
N PRO A 192 7.63 25.66 -4.41
CA PRO A 192 8.06 26.15 -3.12
C PRO A 192 9.13 25.25 -2.48
N TRP A 193 9.50 24.09 -3.07
CA TRP A 193 9.88 22.90 -2.30
C TRP A 193 11.02 22.02 -2.85
N GLY A 194 11.99 22.55 -3.61
CA GLY A 194 13.12 21.73 -4.07
C GLY A 194 13.82 20.96 -2.92
N SER A 195 14.24 19.71 -3.13
CA SER A 195 14.96 18.81 -2.18
C SER A 195 15.04 19.28 -0.71
N LEU A 196 13.96 19.15 0.05
CA LEU A 196 13.89 19.68 1.41
C LEU A 196 14.46 18.70 2.46
N PRO A 197 14.99 19.23 3.57
CA PRO A 197 15.47 18.42 4.69
C PRO A 197 14.31 17.64 5.33
N ILE A 198 14.56 16.38 5.69
CA ILE A 198 13.64 15.63 6.57
C ILE A 198 13.94 16.09 8.01
N PRO A 199 12.94 16.49 8.80
CA PRO A 199 13.14 16.73 10.22
C PRO A 199 13.73 15.51 10.93
N GLN A 200 14.80 15.71 11.67
CA GLN A 200 15.37 14.71 12.56
C GLN A 200 14.53 14.63 13.83
N LEU A 201 14.41 13.42 14.35
CA LEU A 201 13.77 13.19 15.63
C LEU A 201 14.70 13.69 16.74
N ILE A 202 14.22 14.65 17.52
CA ILE A 202 14.94 15.19 18.68
C ILE A 202 14.36 14.58 19.94
N SER A 203 15.23 14.08 20.84
CA SER A 203 14.85 13.71 22.21
C SER A 203 14.97 14.94 23.11
N LEU A 204 13.84 15.45 23.59
CA LEU A 204 13.73 16.70 24.34
C LEU A 204 14.08 16.48 25.83
N PRO A 205 14.99 17.27 26.42
CA PRO A 205 15.27 17.23 27.85
C PRO A 205 14.14 17.89 28.65
N ALA A 206 14.13 17.68 29.97
CA ALA A 206 13.10 18.23 30.86
C ALA A 206 13.06 19.77 30.86
N SER A 207 14.20 20.43 30.65
CA SER A 207 14.28 21.89 30.51
C SER A 207 13.71 22.40 29.19
N GLY A 208 13.55 21.54 28.19
CA GLY A 208 13.17 21.91 26.82
C GLY A 208 14.36 22.20 25.91
N ALA A 209 14.05 22.60 24.69
CA ALA A 209 15.02 22.99 23.68
C ALA A 209 14.64 24.33 23.07
N GLN A 210 15.65 25.03 22.56
CA GLN A 210 15.48 26.25 21.84
C GLN A 210 16.22 26.21 20.50
N ARG A 211 15.73 27.01 19.58
CA ARG A 211 16.36 27.32 18.31
C ARG A 211 16.39 28.83 18.16
N THR A 212 17.57 29.38 17.89
CA THR A 212 17.71 30.78 17.50
C THR A 212 18.13 30.90 16.04
N PHE A 213 17.71 31.99 15.41
CA PHE A 213 18.06 32.32 14.04
C PHE A 213 17.77 33.80 13.76
N SER A 214 18.45 34.36 12.77
CA SER A 214 18.23 35.72 12.30
C SER A 214 17.55 35.71 10.94
N ILE A 215 16.71 36.73 10.69
CA ILE A 215 16.09 36.95 9.37
C ILE A 215 16.45 38.34 8.87
N THR A 216 16.66 38.45 7.56
CA THR A 216 17.15 39.67 6.89
C THR A 216 16.05 40.45 6.17
N ALA A 217 14.84 39.89 6.11
CA ALA A 217 13.68 40.53 5.49
C ALA A 217 12.40 40.09 6.20
N THR A 218 11.44 41.01 6.31
CA THR A 218 10.14 40.74 6.91
C THR A 218 9.41 39.64 6.13
N PRO A 219 8.97 38.56 6.80
CA PRO A 219 8.27 37.49 6.11
C PRO A 219 6.88 37.92 5.62
N ARG A 220 6.50 37.47 4.42
CA ARG A 220 5.14 37.60 3.90
C ARG A 220 4.18 36.62 4.58
N GLN A 221 4.68 35.41 4.83
CA GLN A 221 3.97 34.31 5.47
C GLN A 221 4.95 33.47 6.27
N SER A 222 4.50 32.92 7.39
CA SER A 222 5.30 32.13 8.31
C SER A 222 4.45 31.20 9.17
N TRP A 223 4.96 30.00 9.40
CA TRP A 223 4.24 28.95 10.12
C TRP A 223 5.21 28.04 10.87
N LEU A 224 4.65 27.28 11.80
CA LEU A 224 5.34 26.28 12.60
C LEU A 224 4.48 25.03 12.70
N GLN A 225 4.99 23.89 12.25
CA GLN A 225 4.38 22.58 12.47
C GLN A 225 5.19 21.78 13.47
N ILE A 226 4.53 21.29 14.51
CA ILE A 226 5.14 20.47 15.55
C ILE A 226 4.28 19.24 15.80
N ILE A 227 4.97 18.12 15.95
CA ILE A 227 4.38 16.91 16.49
C ILE A 227 5.27 16.36 17.59
N ALA A 228 4.65 15.89 18.66
CA ALA A 228 5.37 15.46 19.85
C ALA A 228 4.77 14.19 20.42
N SER A 229 5.61 13.23 20.81
CA SER A 229 5.19 11.95 21.43
C SER A 229 4.40 12.14 22.73
N THR A 230 4.57 13.27 23.41
CA THR A 230 3.78 13.74 24.55
C THR A 230 3.55 15.25 24.41
N PRO A 231 2.54 15.84 25.08
CA PRO A 231 2.25 17.27 24.95
C PRO A 231 3.46 18.18 25.27
N VAL A 232 3.76 19.12 24.37
CA VAL A 232 4.79 20.17 24.54
C VAL A 232 4.18 21.54 24.39
N GLU A 233 4.68 22.53 25.13
CA GLU A 233 4.38 23.95 24.93
C GLU A 233 5.31 24.54 23.86
N VAL A 234 4.75 25.43 23.03
CA VAL A 234 5.45 26.06 21.93
C VAL A 234 5.42 27.58 22.10
N ILE A 235 6.61 28.20 22.13
CA ILE A 235 6.77 29.63 22.37
C ILE A 235 7.65 30.21 21.27
N VAL A 236 7.22 31.30 20.64
CA VAL A 236 7.99 32.02 19.61
C VAL A 236 8.15 33.47 20.03
N ASN A 237 9.39 33.93 20.18
CA ASN A 237 9.72 35.31 20.59
C ASN A 237 9.00 35.77 21.87
N GLY A 238 8.78 34.86 22.82
CA GLY A 238 8.05 35.09 24.07
C GLY A 238 6.53 34.91 23.99
N HIS A 239 5.96 34.72 22.80
CA HIS A 239 4.54 34.45 22.61
C HIS A 239 4.25 32.95 22.73
N ASN A 240 3.41 32.57 23.71
CA ASN A 240 2.96 31.19 23.86
C ASN A 240 1.86 30.87 22.84
N LEU A 241 2.13 29.94 21.93
CA LEU A 241 1.21 29.53 20.87
C LEU A 241 0.25 28.42 21.31
N GLY A 242 0.51 27.78 22.47
CA GLY A 242 -0.23 26.64 22.98
C GLY A 242 0.56 25.33 22.92
N GLN A 243 -0.17 24.21 22.90
CA GLN A 243 0.42 22.86 23.04
C GLN A 243 0.39 22.04 21.75
N ALA A 244 1.44 21.28 21.43
CA ALA A 244 1.44 20.27 20.38
C ALA A 244 1.61 18.87 20.97
N ALA A 245 0.93 17.87 20.43
CA ALA A 245 0.96 16.48 20.91
C ALA A 245 1.05 15.48 19.75
N LEU A 246 0.81 14.19 19.99
CA LEU A 246 0.95 13.15 18.97
C LEU A 246 -0.29 13.07 18.07
N LYS A 247 -1.46 13.48 18.59
CA LYS A 247 -2.76 13.44 17.91
C LYS A 247 -3.33 14.86 17.81
N ASN A 248 -2.80 15.68 16.90
CA ASN A 248 -3.33 17.05 16.67
C ASN A 248 -4.40 17.10 15.56
N GLN A 249 -4.90 15.94 15.13
CA GLN A 249 -6.04 15.91 14.23
C GLN A 249 -7.28 16.47 14.94
N ASP A 250 -8.10 17.22 14.20
CA ASP A 250 -9.45 17.55 14.64
C ASP A 250 -10.31 16.28 14.65
N ALA A 251 -10.24 15.55 15.77
CA ALA A 251 -10.98 14.30 15.96
C ALA A 251 -12.50 14.52 15.94
N SER A 252 -12.98 15.76 16.05
CA SER A 252 -14.39 16.07 15.86
C SER A 252 -14.81 15.97 14.39
N LYS A 253 -13.92 16.34 13.47
CA LYS A 253 -14.15 16.25 12.02
C LYS A 253 -13.77 14.91 11.42
N TRP A 254 -12.69 14.31 11.90
CA TRP A 254 -12.09 13.11 11.28
C TRP A 254 -11.73 12.03 12.30
N PRO A 255 -12.71 11.48 13.02
CA PRO A 255 -12.46 10.58 14.16
C PRO A 255 -11.76 9.26 13.80
N SER A 256 -11.81 8.80 12.54
CA SER A 256 -11.35 7.45 12.17
C SER A 256 -10.05 7.41 11.37
N VAL A 257 -9.44 8.56 11.11
CA VAL A 257 -8.15 8.61 10.42
C VAL A 257 -7.03 8.32 11.44
N PRO A 258 -6.16 7.33 11.22
CA PRO A 258 -5.28 6.86 12.28
C PRO A 258 -3.88 7.49 12.23
N LEU A 259 -3.74 8.78 11.87
CA LEU A 259 -2.42 9.41 11.72
C LEU A 259 -2.01 10.42 12.79
N PRO A 260 -0.71 10.44 13.15
CA PRO A 260 -0.12 11.58 13.83
C PRO A 260 -0.09 12.79 12.88
N VAL A 261 -1.03 13.71 13.05
CA VAL A 261 -1.05 14.99 12.33
C VAL A 261 -0.26 16.03 13.13
N ALA A 262 0.68 16.72 12.51
CA ALA A 262 1.38 17.82 13.18
C ALA A 262 0.42 18.98 13.44
N ARG A 263 0.53 19.58 14.64
CA ARG A 263 -0.17 20.83 14.93
C ARG A 263 0.50 21.93 14.13
N GLU A 264 -0.30 22.72 13.44
CA GLU A 264 0.16 23.87 12.68
C GLU A 264 -0.21 25.15 13.43
N PHE A 265 0.74 26.07 13.53
CA PHE A 265 0.56 27.42 14.03
C PHE A 265 0.91 28.39 12.90
N SER A 266 0.02 29.34 12.57
CA SER A 266 0.46 30.55 11.88
C SER A 266 1.27 31.38 12.88
N ILE A 267 2.44 31.84 12.44
CA ILE A 267 3.32 32.72 13.23
C ILE A 267 3.55 34.04 12.49
N ASP A 268 2.60 34.41 11.62
CA ASP A 268 2.61 35.64 10.86
C ASP A 268 2.74 36.86 11.79
N GLY A 269 3.71 37.72 11.48
CA GLY A 269 4.02 38.91 12.28
C GLY A 269 4.73 38.65 13.61
N LEU A 270 5.00 37.39 13.98
CA LEU A 270 5.74 37.08 15.22
C LEU A 270 7.26 37.10 15.01
N LEU A 271 7.75 36.87 13.80
CA LEU A 271 9.17 36.90 13.46
C LEU A 271 9.67 38.36 13.34
N ARG A 272 10.84 38.64 13.92
CA ARG A 272 11.45 39.97 14.00
C ARG A 272 12.57 40.11 12.98
N THR A 273 12.49 41.15 12.14
CA THR A 273 13.59 41.56 11.25
C THR A 273 14.71 42.21 12.06
N ASP A 274 15.97 41.96 11.68
CA ASP A 274 17.17 42.57 12.26
C ASP A 274 17.43 42.27 13.75
N ASN A 275 16.73 41.27 14.31
CA ASN A 275 16.96 40.78 15.67
C ASN A 275 16.98 39.25 15.67
N GLU A 276 17.60 38.66 16.70
CA GLU A 276 17.56 37.22 16.90
C GLU A 276 16.12 36.77 17.22
N ASN A 277 15.65 35.77 16.48
CA ASN A 277 14.39 35.09 16.73
C ASN A 277 14.65 33.86 17.60
N THR A 278 13.72 33.54 18.49
CA THR A 278 13.81 32.38 19.37
C THR A 278 12.54 31.54 19.29
N VAL A 279 12.71 30.25 19.04
CA VAL A 279 11.66 29.24 19.15
C VAL A 279 12.01 28.33 20.32
N VAL A 280 11.12 28.27 21.31
CA VAL A 280 11.26 27.42 22.49
C VAL A 280 10.20 26.33 22.45
N ILE A 281 10.65 25.09 22.66
CA ILE A 281 9.79 23.92 22.83
C ILE A 281 10.15 23.28 24.17
N ARG A 282 9.17 23.14 25.06
CA ARG A 282 9.39 22.53 26.38
C ARG A 282 8.26 21.57 26.73
N PRO A 283 8.49 20.60 27.64
CA PRO A 283 7.42 19.75 28.13
C PRO A 283 6.24 20.60 28.64
N ALA A 284 5.01 20.20 28.32
CA ALA A 284 3.84 20.91 28.82
C ALA A 284 3.80 20.87 30.35
N SER A 285 3.39 21.99 30.97
CA SER A 285 3.23 22.11 32.42
C SER A 285 2.27 21.08 33.06
N THR A 286 1.44 20.44 32.24
CA THR A 286 0.52 19.37 32.62
C THR A 286 1.16 17.98 32.74
N LEU A 287 2.43 17.81 32.38
CA LEU A 287 3.15 16.53 32.48
C LEU A 287 3.69 16.29 33.90
N SER A 288 3.53 15.04 34.40
CA SER A 288 4.14 14.61 35.66
C SER A 288 5.67 14.69 35.61
N ALA A 289 6.29 15.15 36.70
CA ALA A 289 7.75 15.21 36.89
C ALA A 289 8.47 13.86 36.73
N THR A 290 7.73 12.75 36.68
CA THR A 290 8.25 11.38 36.53
C THR A 290 8.40 10.93 35.06
N THR A 291 8.04 11.76 34.07
CA THR A 291 8.13 11.38 32.64
C THR A 291 9.59 11.47 32.17
N PRO A 292 10.28 10.35 31.84
CA PRO A 292 11.71 10.40 31.52
C PRO A 292 11.98 11.15 30.20
N ALA A 293 13.06 11.94 30.14
CA ALA A 293 13.47 12.68 28.92
C ALA A 293 13.72 11.77 27.70
N SER A 294 14.11 10.51 27.92
CA SER A 294 14.21 9.47 26.86
C SER A 294 12.86 9.12 26.22
N THR A 295 11.76 9.68 26.73
CA THR A 295 10.41 9.44 26.23
C THR A 295 9.79 10.60 25.46
N LEU A 296 10.29 11.83 25.64
CA LEU A 296 9.83 13.03 24.95
C LEU A 296 10.59 13.21 23.63
N GLN A 297 9.98 12.77 22.55
CA GLN A 297 10.47 12.98 21.19
C GLN A 297 9.61 14.00 20.45
N ILE A 298 10.25 14.84 19.63
CA ILE A 298 9.58 15.83 18.76
C ILE A 298 10.09 15.77 17.32
N LEU A 299 9.21 16.15 16.40
CA LEU A 299 9.56 16.59 15.05
C LEU A 299 8.96 17.98 14.86
N CYS A 300 9.75 18.89 14.30
CA CYS A 300 9.36 20.27 14.09
C CYS A 300 9.81 20.72 12.70
N ALA A 301 8.98 21.52 12.04
CA ALA A 301 9.36 22.30 10.88
C ALA A 301 8.80 23.71 11.04
N LEU A 302 9.63 24.70 10.78
CA LEU A 302 9.28 26.10 10.71
C LEU A 302 9.57 26.57 9.29
N GLY A 303 8.67 27.35 8.71
CA GLY A 303 8.91 27.96 7.42
C GLY A 303 8.48 29.41 7.37
N TYR A 304 9.16 30.18 6.53
CA TYR A 304 8.81 31.56 6.25
C TYR A 304 9.25 31.99 4.85
N ASP A 305 8.51 32.93 4.27
CA ASP A 305 8.76 33.47 2.93
C ASP A 305 9.20 34.92 3.00
N THR A 306 10.34 35.24 2.43
CA THR A 306 10.75 36.61 2.11
C THR A 306 10.29 36.97 0.68
N PRO A 307 10.54 38.18 0.17
CA PRO A 307 10.24 38.50 -1.22
C PRO A 307 10.86 37.58 -2.27
N ASP A 308 12.08 37.11 -2.02
CA ASP A 308 12.93 36.42 -3.00
C ASP A 308 13.28 34.98 -2.60
N THR A 309 13.09 34.61 -1.34
CA THR A 309 13.53 33.32 -0.80
C THR A 309 12.48 32.70 0.12
N ARG A 310 12.39 31.37 0.10
CA ARG A 310 11.69 30.58 1.11
C ARG A 310 12.73 29.93 2.00
N CYS A 311 12.51 30.02 3.30
CA CYS A 311 13.41 29.48 4.30
C CYS A 311 12.69 28.44 5.16
N ILE A 312 13.41 27.37 5.49
CA ILE A 312 12.94 26.26 6.29
C ILE A 312 13.95 25.96 7.38
N ILE A 313 13.44 25.77 8.58
CA ILE A 313 14.19 25.26 9.73
C ILE A 313 13.50 23.99 10.17
N VAL A 314 14.26 22.91 10.35
CA VAL A 314 13.72 21.64 10.84
C VAL A 314 14.28 21.30 12.22
N SER A 315 13.67 20.34 12.89
CA SER A 315 14.28 19.70 14.04
C SER A 315 15.55 18.95 13.58
N ASP A 316 16.71 19.32 14.12
CA ASP A 316 18.03 18.74 13.81
C ASP A 316 19.00 18.92 15.00
N SER A 317 20.28 18.65 14.78
CA SER A 317 21.34 18.82 15.79
C SER A 317 21.66 20.28 16.13
N ASN A 318 21.08 21.26 15.44
CA ASN A 318 21.34 22.69 15.66
C ASN A 318 20.35 23.34 16.64
N TRP A 319 19.45 22.55 17.22
CA TRP A 319 18.69 22.93 18.40
C TRP A 319 19.58 22.81 19.64
N THR A 320 19.34 23.64 20.65
CA THR A 320 20.12 23.66 21.89
C THR A 320 19.24 23.41 23.10
N THR A 321 19.78 22.71 24.09
CA THR A 321 19.08 22.45 25.36
C THR A 321 18.90 23.76 26.13
N LEU A 322 17.70 24.00 26.66
CA LEU A 322 17.47 25.12 27.56
C LEU A 322 18.24 24.93 28.88
N PRO A 323 18.73 26.01 29.51
CA PRO A 323 19.32 25.96 30.84
C PRO A 323 18.37 25.26 31.82
N ALA A 324 18.90 24.39 32.68
CA ALA A 324 18.11 23.81 33.76
C ALA A 324 17.58 24.94 34.67
N PRO A 325 16.34 24.84 35.18
CA PRO A 325 15.89 25.76 36.22
C PRO A 325 16.88 25.68 37.39
N ALA A 326 17.30 26.83 37.92
CA ALA A 326 18.17 26.88 39.09
C ALA A 326 17.51 26.08 40.21
N LEU A 327 18.17 25.02 40.68
CA LEU A 327 17.76 24.35 41.90
C LEU A 327 17.95 25.37 43.03
N ASN A 328 16.87 25.62 43.77
CA ASN A 328 16.96 26.43 44.96
C ASN A 328 17.96 25.77 45.91
N ASN A 329 19.09 26.45 46.05
CA ASN A 329 20.14 26.30 47.05
C ASN A 329 21.26 25.30 46.69
N SER A 330 22.44 25.89 46.51
CA SER A 330 23.78 25.30 46.64
C SER A 330 24.35 24.55 45.43
N ALA A 331 25.26 25.26 44.73
CA ALA A 331 26.38 24.75 43.94
C ALA A 331 26.08 23.98 42.64
N GLY A 332 26.24 24.70 41.52
CA GLY A 332 26.48 24.14 40.19
C GLY A 332 25.22 24.02 39.34
N THR A 333 25.15 24.79 38.25
CA THR A 333 24.29 24.46 37.11
C THR A 333 24.75 23.09 36.59
N LEU A 334 23.89 22.07 36.71
CA LEU A 334 24.12 20.81 36.01
C LEU A 334 24.32 21.13 34.52
N PRO A 335 25.36 20.57 33.86
CA PRO A 335 25.56 20.81 32.45
C PRO A 335 24.31 20.35 31.69
N PRO A 336 23.85 21.12 30.69
CA PRO A 336 22.66 20.78 29.94
C PRO A 336 22.80 19.37 29.34
N THR A 337 21.80 18.52 29.55
CA THR A 337 21.77 17.21 28.89
C THR A 337 21.81 17.43 27.38
N PRO A 338 22.75 16.81 26.65
CA PRO A 338 22.87 17.01 25.21
C PRO A 338 21.61 16.51 24.50
N LEU A 339 21.15 17.27 23.51
CA LEU A 339 20.09 16.83 22.60
C LEU A 339 20.59 15.66 21.76
N ILE A 340 19.78 14.60 21.68
CA ILE A 340 20.03 13.49 20.77
C ILE A 340 19.13 13.68 19.56
N ALA A 341 19.74 14.03 18.43
CA ALA A 341 19.08 14.11 17.14
C ALA A 341 19.44 12.90 16.28
N ARG A 342 18.46 12.34 15.58
CA ARG A 342 18.68 11.23 14.64
C ARG A 342 17.72 11.32 13.47
N THR A 343 18.14 10.86 12.30
CA THR A 343 17.27 10.78 11.13
C THR A 343 16.03 9.94 11.46
N TYR A 344 14.85 10.50 11.18
CA TYR A 344 13.60 9.77 11.26
C TYR A 344 13.59 8.66 10.19
N LYS A 345 13.36 7.41 10.61
CA LYS A 345 13.15 6.29 9.68
C LYS A 345 11.65 6.02 9.62
N GLY A 346 11.05 6.18 8.43
CA GLY A 346 9.60 6.07 8.19
C GLY A 346 8.94 4.73 8.56
N ASN A 347 9.71 3.75 9.05
CA ASN A 347 9.29 2.41 9.45
C ASN A 347 9.49 2.12 10.95
N GLU A 348 9.67 3.14 11.80
CA GLU A 348 9.94 2.94 13.24
C GLU A 348 8.72 2.39 14.02
N PRO A 349 8.85 1.22 14.68
CA PRO A 349 7.70 0.35 14.99
C PRO A 349 6.92 0.58 16.30
N ALA A 350 7.18 1.61 17.13
CA ALA A 350 6.56 1.64 18.48
C ALA A 350 6.01 2.98 19.03
N ARG A 351 6.45 4.17 18.57
CA ARG A 351 5.91 5.46 19.07
C ARG A 351 5.37 6.40 18.00
N TRP A 352 5.94 6.32 16.80
CA TRP A 352 5.54 7.12 15.66
C TRP A 352 4.85 6.28 14.60
N GLY A 353 5.23 5.00 14.44
CA GLY A 353 4.48 3.87 13.85
C GLY A 353 4.05 4.02 12.39
N ARG A 354 4.09 5.24 11.86
CA ARG A 354 3.53 5.78 10.64
C ARG A 354 4.27 7.08 10.33
N ILE A 355 4.24 7.48 9.08
CA ILE A 355 4.82 8.75 8.65
C ILE A 355 3.97 9.91 9.20
N PRO A 356 4.55 10.88 9.92
CA PRO A 356 3.81 12.02 10.42
C PRO A 356 3.40 12.96 9.28
N ASP A 357 2.19 13.50 9.37
CA ASP A 357 1.68 14.54 8.46
C ASP A 357 2.27 15.91 8.87
N ILE A 358 3.58 16.08 8.62
CA ILE A 358 4.40 17.28 8.88
C ILE A 358 5.16 17.69 7.61
N TYR A 359 5.41 18.97 7.42
CA TYR A 359 6.22 19.46 6.32
C TYR A 359 7.65 18.87 6.33
N PRO A 360 8.23 18.48 5.18
CA PRO A 360 7.75 18.63 3.80
C PRO A 360 6.84 17.51 3.29
N LEU A 361 6.44 16.60 4.17
CA LEU A 361 5.49 15.54 3.86
C LEU A 361 4.09 16.14 3.63
N ARG A 362 3.79 17.20 4.38
CA ARG A 362 2.58 18.02 4.35
C ARG A 362 2.83 19.43 3.83
N GLU A 363 1.95 19.93 2.97
CA GLU A 363 1.86 21.37 2.69
C GLU A 363 1.15 22.09 3.87
N PRO A 364 1.79 23.07 4.52
CA PRO A 364 1.15 23.89 5.54
C PRO A 364 -0.04 24.65 4.96
N GLN A 365 -1.13 24.75 5.72
CA GLN A 365 -2.32 25.51 5.33
C GLN A 365 -1.97 26.97 5.04
N ALA A 366 -1.07 27.57 5.83
CA ALA A 366 -0.62 28.96 5.61
C ALA A 366 -0.06 29.20 4.20
N TRP A 367 0.46 28.16 3.55
CA TRP A 367 1.02 28.22 2.19
C TRP A 367 0.13 27.60 1.11
N SER A 368 -0.99 26.99 1.48
CA SER A 368 -1.95 26.47 0.51
C SER A 368 -2.73 27.62 -0.10
N THR A 369 -2.45 27.94 -1.37
CA THR A 369 -3.26 28.85 -2.19
C THR A 369 -4.36 28.13 -2.97
N ARG A 370 -4.51 26.81 -2.78
CA ARG A 370 -5.54 26.05 -3.49
C ARG A 370 -6.90 26.52 -3.01
N SER A 371 -7.65 27.16 -3.90
CA SER A 371 -9.11 27.21 -3.79
C SER A 371 -9.57 25.80 -3.48
N THR A 372 -10.24 25.59 -2.34
CA THR A 372 -10.90 24.33 -1.99
C THR A 372 -11.49 23.75 -3.26
N PRO A 373 -10.99 22.61 -3.76
CA PRO A 373 -11.57 22.02 -4.95
C PRO A 373 -13.04 21.88 -4.65
N SER A 374 -13.89 22.48 -5.50
CA SER A 374 -15.33 22.33 -5.32
C SER A 374 -15.60 20.84 -5.17
N PRO A 375 -16.42 20.41 -4.20
CA PRO A 375 -16.86 19.03 -4.16
C PRO A 375 -17.30 18.67 -5.57
N ILE A 376 -16.97 17.46 -6.03
CA ILE A 376 -17.48 16.97 -7.32
C ILE A 376 -18.96 17.30 -7.30
N ARG A 377 -19.40 18.27 -8.11
CA ARG A 377 -20.81 18.59 -8.19
C ARG A 377 -21.43 17.34 -8.78
N ASN A 378 -21.97 16.50 -7.90
CA ASN A 378 -22.91 15.45 -8.25
C ASN A 378 -24.14 16.18 -8.79
N THR A 379 -24.09 16.60 -10.06
CA THR A 379 -25.21 17.26 -10.75
C THR A 379 -26.33 16.28 -11.10
N LEU A 380 -26.19 15.02 -10.71
CA LEU A 380 -27.18 13.97 -10.93
C LEU A 380 -27.55 13.37 -9.57
N ALA A 381 -28.82 13.54 -9.19
CA ALA A 381 -29.40 12.85 -8.05
C ALA A 381 -29.14 11.34 -8.19
N SER A 382 -28.39 10.76 -7.25
CA SER A 382 -28.25 9.31 -7.17
C SER A 382 -29.58 8.74 -6.66
N PRO A 383 -30.11 7.65 -7.26
CA PRO A 383 -31.29 7.02 -6.71
C PRO A 383 -30.97 6.55 -5.29
N SER A 384 -31.62 7.12 -4.29
CA SER A 384 -31.50 6.64 -2.91
C SER A 384 -32.08 5.24 -2.85
N ARG A 385 -31.30 4.28 -2.32
CA ARG A 385 -31.86 3.00 -1.93
C ARG A 385 -32.54 3.17 -0.58
N ALA A 386 -33.67 2.49 -0.41
CA ALA A 386 -34.29 2.41 0.89
C ALA A 386 -33.29 1.79 1.90
N PRO A 387 -33.25 2.29 3.15
CA PRO A 387 -32.44 1.68 4.19
C PRO A 387 -32.74 0.19 4.35
N VAL A 388 -31.73 -0.60 4.72
CA VAL A 388 -31.94 -2.03 4.96
C VAL A 388 -32.81 -2.22 6.21
N SER A 389 -34.01 -2.76 5.99
CA SER A 389 -34.99 -3.07 7.03
C SER A 389 -34.56 -4.24 7.91
N ALA A 390 -35.01 -4.22 9.16
CA ALA A 390 -34.83 -5.34 10.07
C ALA A 390 -35.76 -6.52 9.69
N SER A 391 -35.28 -7.74 9.90
CA SER A 391 -36.05 -8.97 9.78
C SER A 391 -35.54 -9.97 10.82
N SER A 392 -36.44 -10.84 11.28
CA SER A 392 -36.12 -11.91 12.23
C SER A 392 -35.48 -13.13 11.57
N THR A 393 -35.47 -13.21 10.23
CA THR A 393 -34.88 -14.36 9.51
C THR A 393 -33.38 -14.17 9.32
N PRO A 394 -32.54 -15.20 9.53
CA PRO A 394 -31.11 -15.09 9.35
C PRO A 394 -30.70 -14.99 7.87
N TRP A 395 -29.49 -14.47 7.64
CA TRP A 395 -28.81 -14.63 6.36
C TRP A 395 -28.53 -16.11 6.11
N ARG A 396 -28.69 -16.57 4.86
CA ARG A 396 -28.37 -17.97 4.50
C ARG A 396 -27.86 -18.08 3.07
N THR A 397 -27.23 -19.21 2.79
CA THR A 397 -26.92 -19.64 1.42
C THR A 397 -27.94 -20.67 0.96
N ALA A 398 -28.38 -20.64 -0.29
CA ALA A 398 -29.30 -21.63 -0.85
C ALA A 398 -28.68 -22.35 -2.05
N ALA A 399 -28.65 -23.69 -1.99
CA ALA A 399 -28.10 -24.53 -3.05
C ALA A 399 -29.02 -24.56 -4.28
N PRO A 400 -28.48 -24.70 -5.51
CA PRO A 400 -29.25 -24.82 -6.73
C PRO A 400 -30.25 -25.99 -6.68
N GLY A 401 -31.40 -25.84 -7.34
CA GLY A 401 -32.40 -26.89 -7.48
C GLY A 401 -33.08 -27.34 -6.17
N THR A 402 -32.92 -26.59 -5.08
CA THR A 402 -33.60 -26.87 -3.81
C THR A 402 -34.96 -26.19 -3.76
N GLY A 403 -35.86 -26.63 -2.88
CA GLY A 403 -37.15 -25.96 -2.68
C GLY A 403 -37.03 -24.49 -2.27
N GLN A 404 -35.88 -24.06 -1.75
CA GLN A 404 -35.58 -22.67 -1.38
C GLN A 404 -34.87 -21.87 -2.50
N ASN A 405 -34.38 -22.54 -3.54
CA ASN A 405 -33.70 -21.92 -4.67
C ASN A 405 -33.86 -22.81 -5.92
N PRO A 406 -34.90 -22.58 -6.74
CA PRO A 406 -35.16 -23.37 -7.94
C PRO A 406 -34.20 -23.04 -9.11
N THR A 407 -33.29 -22.08 -8.93
CA THR A 407 -32.36 -21.68 -9.99
C THR A 407 -31.18 -22.66 -10.11
N THR A 408 -30.40 -22.51 -11.18
CA THR A 408 -29.20 -23.31 -11.45
C THR A 408 -27.95 -22.81 -10.73
N ARG A 409 -28.04 -21.71 -9.97
CA ARG A 409 -26.91 -21.10 -9.26
C ARG A 409 -27.12 -21.08 -7.77
N TRP A 410 -26.04 -21.12 -7.00
CA TRP A 410 -26.07 -20.80 -5.59
C TRP A 410 -26.48 -19.35 -5.38
N GLN A 411 -27.12 -19.08 -4.24
CA GLN A 411 -27.57 -17.74 -3.90
C GLN A 411 -27.22 -17.39 -2.46
N LEU A 412 -26.89 -16.12 -2.22
CA LEU A 412 -27.09 -15.51 -0.91
C LEU A 412 -28.58 -15.16 -0.81
N VAL A 413 -29.18 -15.41 0.34
CA VAL A 413 -30.57 -15.07 0.62
C VAL A 413 -30.60 -14.10 1.78
N THR A 414 -31.22 -12.94 1.53
CA THR A 414 -31.35 -11.88 2.53
C THR A 414 -32.31 -12.31 3.65
N PRO A 415 -32.26 -11.62 4.81
CA PRO A 415 -33.26 -11.75 5.87
C PRO A 415 -34.70 -11.53 5.40
N ALA A 416 -34.92 -10.80 4.31
CA ALA A 416 -36.25 -10.60 3.72
C ALA A 416 -36.64 -11.72 2.73
N GLY A 417 -35.78 -12.72 2.53
CA GLY A 417 -36.03 -13.85 1.62
C GLY A 417 -35.68 -13.59 0.16
N HIS A 418 -35.10 -12.44 -0.16
CA HIS A 418 -34.70 -12.11 -1.53
C HIS A 418 -33.34 -12.73 -1.87
N SER A 419 -33.20 -13.20 -3.11
CA SER A 419 -31.92 -13.61 -3.66
C SER A 419 -30.99 -12.41 -3.86
N LEU A 420 -29.71 -12.60 -3.57
CA LEU A 420 -28.66 -11.61 -3.70
C LEU A 420 -27.43 -12.24 -4.37
N TYR A 421 -26.95 -11.60 -5.44
CA TYR A 421 -25.58 -11.76 -5.90
C TYR A 421 -24.78 -10.55 -5.39
N PHE A 422 -23.80 -10.77 -4.54
CA PHE A 422 -23.11 -9.68 -3.86
C PHE A 422 -22.10 -9.00 -4.78
N LEU A 423 -22.34 -7.75 -5.15
CA LEU A 423 -21.38 -6.89 -5.84
C LEU A 423 -20.83 -5.89 -4.82
N GLY A 424 -19.60 -6.15 -4.38
CA GLY A 424 -18.94 -5.37 -3.34
C GLY A 424 -17.78 -4.52 -3.86
N ILE A 425 -17.44 -3.50 -3.09
CA ILE A 425 -16.20 -2.73 -3.21
C ILE A 425 -15.57 -2.50 -1.83
N GLN A 426 -14.26 -2.26 -1.79
CA GLN A 426 -13.51 -2.03 -0.55
C GLN A 426 -12.47 -0.91 -0.75
N THR A 427 -11.61 -0.71 0.25
CA THR A 427 -10.60 0.36 0.37
C THR A 427 -11.19 1.76 0.43
N LEU A 428 -12.32 1.91 1.13
CA LEU A 428 -13.08 3.17 1.22
C LEU A 428 -12.56 4.12 2.31
N GLY A 429 -11.82 3.63 3.30
CA GLY A 429 -11.24 4.48 4.34
C GLY A 429 -10.18 5.41 3.78
N LEU A 430 -9.84 6.48 4.49
CA LEU A 430 -8.68 7.29 4.12
C LEU A 430 -7.39 6.61 4.58
N LEU A 431 -6.47 6.36 3.63
CA LEU A 431 -5.28 5.54 3.83
C LEU A 431 -4.00 6.32 3.64
N PRO A 432 -3.63 7.21 4.57
CA PRO A 432 -2.55 8.16 4.34
C PRO A 432 -1.14 7.54 4.34
N ASN A 433 -0.98 6.28 4.78
CA ASN A 433 0.27 5.52 4.60
C ASN A 433 0.34 4.78 3.27
N ILE A 434 -0.76 4.73 2.51
CA ILE A 434 -0.92 3.92 1.30
C ILE A 434 -1.15 4.80 0.07
N ASN A 435 -1.93 5.87 0.24
CA ASN A 435 -2.20 6.92 -0.74
C ASN A 435 -2.40 8.25 -0.02
N TYR A 436 -1.29 8.90 0.29
CA TYR A 436 -1.25 10.16 1.01
C TYR A 436 -1.92 11.28 0.21
N ARG A 437 -1.68 11.35 -1.10
CA ARG A 437 -2.28 12.38 -1.96
C ARG A 437 -3.81 12.29 -2.00
N HIS A 438 -4.36 11.08 -2.05
CA HIS A 438 -5.82 10.85 -1.98
C HIS A 438 -6.36 11.32 -0.64
N TYR A 439 -5.76 10.87 0.46
CA TYR A 439 -6.10 11.33 1.81
C TYR A 439 -6.15 12.86 1.93
N ARG A 440 -5.09 13.56 1.50
CA ARG A 440 -5.03 15.02 1.55
C ARG A 440 -6.10 15.67 0.70
N SER A 441 -6.30 15.17 -0.51
CA SER A 441 -7.32 15.68 -1.43
C SER A 441 -8.74 15.52 -0.85
N MET A 442 -9.02 14.43 -0.13
CA MET A 442 -10.33 14.25 0.53
C MET A 442 -10.49 15.18 1.73
N MET A 443 -9.45 15.36 2.56
CA MET A 443 -9.50 16.30 3.68
C MET A 443 -9.67 17.76 3.24
N GLU A 444 -9.12 18.13 2.08
CA GLU A 444 -9.27 19.47 1.50
C GLU A 444 -10.65 19.65 0.85
N ARG A 445 -11.26 18.58 0.33
CA ARG A 445 -12.53 18.61 -0.40
C ARG A 445 -13.75 18.57 0.51
N TYR A 446 -13.71 17.76 1.58
CA TYR A 446 -14.86 17.54 2.45
C TYR A 446 -14.69 18.27 3.79
N PRO A 447 -15.78 18.83 4.34
CA PRO A 447 -15.72 19.53 5.63
C PRO A 447 -15.40 18.59 6.81
N ASP A 448 -15.86 17.34 6.74
CA ASP A 448 -15.66 16.30 7.75
C ASP A 448 -15.80 14.89 7.15
N GLU A 449 -15.53 13.87 7.97
CA GLU A 449 -15.58 12.45 7.60
C GLU A 449 -16.98 11.98 7.18
N SER A 450 -18.05 12.54 7.75
CA SER A 450 -19.42 12.12 7.44
C SER A 450 -19.82 12.49 6.01
N HIS A 451 -19.46 13.70 5.56
CA HIS A 451 -19.71 14.14 4.18
C HIS A 451 -18.93 13.30 3.16
N TYR A 452 -17.68 12.91 3.49
CA TYR A 452 -16.90 12.01 2.65
C TYR A 452 -17.56 10.63 2.53
N ILE A 453 -18.03 10.07 3.66
CA ILE A 453 -18.70 8.76 3.69
C ILE A 453 -19.99 8.80 2.87
N ASP A 454 -20.84 9.81 3.07
CA ASP A 454 -22.14 9.91 2.39
C ASP A 454 -21.98 10.03 0.87
N ASP A 455 -21.08 10.90 0.40
CA ASP A 455 -20.81 11.07 -1.03
C ASP A 455 -20.19 9.80 -1.65
N THR A 456 -19.28 9.15 -0.92
CA THR A 456 -18.67 7.90 -1.35
C THR A 456 -19.70 6.78 -1.45
N LEU A 457 -20.55 6.56 -0.43
CA LEU A 457 -21.58 5.51 -0.43
C LEU A 457 -22.69 5.78 -1.46
N ALA A 458 -23.05 7.04 -1.69
CA ALA A 458 -23.96 7.41 -2.77
C ALA A 458 -23.36 7.03 -4.14
N THR A 459 -22.07 7.30 -4.33
CA THR A 459 -21.35 6.94 -5.56
C THR A 459 -21.20 5.42 -5.73
N VAL A 460 -20.92 4.68 -4.65
CA VAL A 460 -20.90 3.21 -4.64
C VAL A 460 -22.26 2.64 -5.08
N SER A 461 -23.36 3.19 -4.54
CA SER A 461 -24.72 2.81 -4.97
C SER A 461 -24.98 3.12 -6.44
N ARG A 462 -24.54 4.29 -6.93
CA ARG A 462 -24.68 4.72 -8.33
C ARG A 462 -23.98 3.76 -9.30
N LEU A 463 -22.78 3.30 -8.93
CA LEU A 463 -22.00 2.31 -9.67
C LEU A 463 -22.65 0.92 -9.72
N GLY A 464 -23.81 0.72 -9.09
CA GLY A 464 -24.53 -0.55 -9.11
C GLY A 464 -23.98 -1.59 -8.12
N PHE A 465 -23.01 -1.23 -7.28
CA PHE A 465 -22.64 -2.08 -6.15
C PHE A 465 -23.82 -2.20 -5.18
N ASN A 466 -23.93 -3.34 -4.51
CA ASN A 466 -24.95 -3.57 -3.49
C ASN A 466 -24.37 -3.81 -2.10
N GLY A 467 -23.06 -3.65 -1.95
CA GLY A 467 -22.44 -3.57 -0.65
C GLY A 467 -20.99 -3.15 -0.63
N ILE A 468 -20.43 -3.17 0.58
CA ILE A 468 -19.03 -2.85 0.86
C ILE A 468 -18.34 -4.01 1.59
N SER A 469 -17.02 -4.11 1.46
CA SER A 469 -16.20 -5.16 2.04
C SER A 469 -15.05 -4.59 2.87
N PRO A 470 -14.39 -5.39 3.75
CA PRO A 470 -13.63 -4.83 4.86
C PRO A 470 -12.21 -4.36 4.54
N ALA A 471 -11.59 -4.77 3.43
CA ALA A 471 -10.19 -4.42 3.19
C ALA A 471 -10.02 -2.90 3.17
N ALA A 472 -9.35 -2.34 4.19
CA ALA A 472 -9.17 -0.90 4.36
C ALA A 472 -10.47 -0.07 4.31
N THR A 473 -11.59 -0.63 4.76
CA THR A 473 -12.87 0.05 4.95
C THR A 473 -13.12 0.22 6.45
N THR A 474 -13.41 1.44 6.90
CA THR A 474 -13.50 1.74 8.33
C THR A 474 -14.88 1.47 8.91
N ALA A 475 -14.98 1.30 10.23
CA ALA A 475 -16.24 1.07 10.93
C ALA A 475 -17.34 2.13 10.65
N PRO A 476 -17.05 3.45 10.53
CA PRO A 476 -18.04 4.43 10.10
C PRO A 476 -18.71 4.11 8.76
N PHE A 477 -17.97 3.66 7.75
CA PHE A 477 -18.55 3.24 6.47
C PHE A 477 -19.54 2.08 6.66
N HIS A 478 -19.17 1.09 7.48
CA HIS A 478 -20.07 -0.03 7.79
C HIS A 478 -21.32 0.41 8.58
N ARG A 479 -21.22 1.41 9.46
CA ARG A 479 -22.39 1.99 10.15
C ARG A 479 -23.32 2.72 9.17
N ALA A 480 -22.75 3.51 8.26
CA ALA A 480 -23.50 4.27 7.27
C ALA A 480 -24.09 3.39 6.15
N ALA A 481 -23.49 2.24 5.83
CA ALA A 481 -23.93 1.33 4.77
C ALA A 481 -25.42 0.97 4.87
N ARG A 482 -25.91 0.68 6.09
CA ARG A 482 -27.33 0.36 6.32
C ARG A 482 -28.26 1.48 5.85
N GLN A 483 -27.95 2.72 6.19
CA GLN A 483 -28.76 3.89 5.81
C GLN A 483 -28.68 4.17 4.31
N ALA A 484 -27.53 3.89 3.70
CA ALA A 484 -27.34 3.94 2.26
C ALA A 484 -28.00 2.77 1.49
N GLY A 485 -28.68 1.84 2.16
CA GLY A 485 -29.30 0.66 1.52
C GLY A 485 -28.27 -0.33 0.96
N LEU A 486 -27.08 -0.36 1.55
CA LEU A 486 -25.96 -1.23 1.17
C LEU A 486 -25.74 -2.32 2.22
N TYR A 487 -25.47 -3.54 1.75
CA TYR A 487 -25.05 -4.64 2.60
C TYR A 487 -23.55 -4.60 2.86
N HIS A 488 -23.06 -5.33 3.85
CA HIS A 488 -21.62 -5.41 4.05
C HIS A 488 -21.14 -6.72 4.65
N PHE A 489 -19.91 -7.06 4.31
CA PHE A 489 -19.08 -7.99 5.08
C PHE A 489 -18.12 -7.20 5.96
N GLN A 490 -17.81 -7.73 7.13
CA GLN A 490 -16.73 -7.24 7.98
C GLN A 490 -15.63 -8.29 8.15
N TYR A 491 -14.56 -7.90 8.82
CA TYR A 491 -13.42 -8.77 9.12
C TYR A 491 -13.31 -8.93 10.63
N LEU A 492 -13.09 -10.17 11.07
CA LEU A 492 -12.72 -10.47 12.45
C LEU A 492 -11.74 -11.64 12.47
N GLY A 493 -10.46 -11.29 12.34
CA GLY A 493 -9.35 -12.24 12.33
C GLY A 493 -8.70 -12.48 13.69
N PRO A 494 -7.48 -13.04 13.73
CA PRO A 494 -6.83 -13.47 14.97
C PRO A 494 -6.26 -12.31 15.80
N GLU A 495 -6.74 -11.08 15.63
CA GLU A 495 -6.15 -9.84 16.16
C GLU A 495 -6.22 -9.71 17.70
N ALA A 496 -6.86 -10.65 18.39
CA ALA A 496 -6.90 -10.82 19.85
C ALA A 496 -5.52 -11.01 20.54
N GLY A 497 -4.42 -10.83 19.80
CA GLY A 497 -3.03 -10.93 20.26
C GLY A 497 -2.43 -12.32 20.11
N GLY A 498 -1.10 -12.43 20.25
CA GLY A 498 -0.39 -13.70 20.24
C GLY A 498 -0.70 -14.59 21.46
N PRO A 499 0.01 -15.71 21.67
CA PRO A 499 1.23 -16.09 20.97
C PRO A 499 0.97 -16.42 19.50
N TRP A 500 1.86 -15.93 18.64
CA TRP A 500 1.84 -16.21 17.21
C TRP A 500 2.67 -17.45 16.92
N LEU A 501 2.22 -18.28 15.98
CA LEU A 501 3.08 -19.32 15.44
C LEU A 501 4.26 -18.65 14.72
N LYS A 502 5.45 -19.25 14.80
CA LYS A 502 6.66 -18.71 14.16
C LYS A 502 7.00 -19.54 12.94
N ASN A 503 7.46 -18.94 11.85
CA ASN A 503 7.99 -19.69 10.72
C ASN A 503 9.32 -20.38 11.05
N ARG A 504 9.82 -21.20 10.12
CA ARG A 504 11.11 -21.89 10.20
C ARG A 504 12.31 -20.98 10.50
N ALA A 505 12.22 -19.69 10.20
CA ALA A 505 13.26 -18.71 10.52
C ALA A 505 13.11 -18.10 11.93
N GLY A 506 12.22 -18.64 12.76
CA GLY A 506 11.91 -18.16 14.10
C GLY A 506 11.13 -16.84 14.14
N ARG A 507 10.61 -16.36 13.00
CA ARG A 507 9.87 -15.09 12.91
C ARG A 507 8.39 -15.35 13.14
N GLU A 508 7.75 -14.57 13.99
CA GLU A 508 6.30 -14.64 14.25
C GLU A 508 5.49 -14.34 12.98
N GLU A 509 4.54 -15.22 12.66
CA GLU A 509 3.49 -14.92 11.69
C GLU A 509 2.29 -14.32 12.40
N ARG A 510 2.19 -13.00 12.32
CA ARG A 510 1.13 -12.23 12.98
C ARG A 510 -0.27 -12.45 12.41
N HIS A 511 -0.40 -13.31 11.40
CA HIS A 511 -1.67 -13.72 10.80
C HIS A 511 -2.16 -15.09 11.28
N LEU A 512 -1.37 -15.79 12.11
CA LEU A 512 -1.69 -17.14 12.59
C LEU A 512 -1.37 -17.29 14.07
N ALA A 513 -2.37 -17.01 14.91
CA ALA A 513 -2.29 -17.26 16.35
C ALA A 513 -2.22 -18.76 16.64
N ASP A 514 -1.61 -19.12 17.77
CA ASP A 514 -1.58 -20.51 18.24
C ASP A 514 -3.00 -20.99 18.63
N PRO A 515 -3.60 -21.92 17.87
CA PRO A 515 -4.96 -22.38 18.16
C PRO A 515 -5.05 -23.24 19.41
N PHE A 516 -3.94 -23.66 20.02
CA PHE A 516 -3.90 -24.46 21.24
C PHE A 516 -3.71 -23.61 22.51
N ASP A 517 -3.47 -22.31 22.37
CA ASP A 517 -3.32 -21.40 23.52
C ASP A 517 -4.70 -20.99 24.07
N GLU A 518 -5.04 -21.46 25.28
CA GLU A 518 -6.32 -21.13 25.93
C GLU A 518 -6.45 -19.63 26.28
N GLY A 519 -5.33 -18.94 26.51
CA GLY A 519 -5.32 -17.50 26.71
C GLY A 519 -5.80 -16.75 25.48
N TRP A 520 -5.28 -17.09 24.30
CA TRP A 520 -5.71 -16.54 23.02
C TRP A 520 -7.17 -16.88 22.74
N ARG A 521 -7.58 -18.13 22.94
CA ARG A 521 -8.99 -18.53 22.78
C ARG A 521 -9.93 -17.69 23.65
N ALA A 522 -9.59 -17.47 24.92
CA ALA A 522 -10.37 -16.62 25.81
C ALA A 522 -10.45 -15.17 25.33
N ARG A 523 -9.32 -14.59 24.87
CA ARG A 523 -9.30 -13.23 24.29
C ARG A 523 -10.13 -13.14 23.01
N TYR A 524 -10.03 -14.13 22.12
CA TYR A 524 -10.79 -14.15 20.88
C TYR A 524 -12.30 -14.26 21.12
N ARG A 525 -12.74 -15.09 22.08
CA ARG A 525 -14.16 -15.14 22.50
C ARG A 525 -14.65 -13.78 23.02
N ALA A 526 -13.84 -13.10 23.84
CA ALA A 526 -14.19 -11.78 24.34
C ALA A 526 -14.29 -10.74 23.21
N GLU A 527 -13.39 -10.81 22.23
CA GLU A 527 -13.43 -9.93 21.06
C GLU A 527 -14.65 -10.21 20.17
N ALA A 528 -14.96 -11.48 19.90
CA ALA A 528 -16.16 -11.89 19.18
C ALA A 528 -17.45 -11.40 19.86
N ARG A 529 -17.53 -11.49 21.20
CA ARG A 529 -18.65 -10.94 21.96
C ARG A 529 -18.76 -9.43 21.85
N ARG A 530 -17.63 -8.70 21.96
CA ARG A 530 -17.60 -7.24 21.79
C ARG A 530 -18.07 -6.84 20.39
N PHE A 531 -17.61 -7.55 19.37
CA PHE A 531 -18.04 -7.34 18.00
C PHE A 531 -19.53 -7.63 17.83
N ALA A 532 -20.03 -8.73 18.39
CA ALA A 532 -21.44 -9.09 18.35
C ALA A 532 -22.35 -8.06 19.03
N ALA A 533 -21.92 -7.48 20.15
CA ALA A 533 -22.65 -6.41 20.82
C ALA A 533 -22.82 -5.17 19.93
N GLU A 534 -21.81 -4.83 19.12
CA GLU A 534 -21.88 -3.69 18.20
C GLU A 534 -22.65 -4.02 16.91
N TRP A 535 -22.48 -5.22 16.35
CA TRP A 535 -22.87 -5.51 14.97
C TRP A 535 -23.87 -6.64 14.77
N GLY A 536 -24.09 -7.50 15.78
CA GLY A 536 -24.90 -8.71 15.65
C GLY A 536 -26.33 -8.42 15.19
N ASN A 537 -26.92 -7.32 15.68
CA ASN A 537 -28.27 -6.89 15.33
C ASN A 537 -28.36 -6.04 14.05
N ASN A 538 -27.24 -5.76 13.38
CA ASN A 538 -27.27 -4.96 12.15
C ASN A 538 -27.78 -5.83 10.98
N PRO A 539 -28.97 -5.56 10.39
CA PRO A 539 -29.51 -6.36 9.31
C PRO A 539 -28.71 -6.25 8.00
N ALA A 540 -27.95 -5.17 7.82
CA ALA A 540 -27.09 -4.96 6.65
C ALA A 540 -25.79 -5.78 6.70
N LEU A 541 -25.37 -6.24 7.89
CA LEU A 541 -24.23 -7.14 8.02
C LEU A 541 -24.63 -8.53 7.52
N ILE A 542 -24.05 -8.95 6.39
CA ILE A 542 -24.19 -10.29 5.84
C ILE A 542 -23.44 -11.29 6.72
N GLY A 543 -22.21 -10.94 7.08
CA GLY A 543 -21.28 -11.88 7.68
C GLY A 543 -19.86 -11.37 7.84
N LEU A 544 -18.96 -12.29 8.18
CA LEU A 544 -17.56 -12.01 8.47
C LEU A 544 -16.61 -12.83 7.61
N PHE A 545 -15.48 -12.24 7.24
CA PHE A 545 -14.27 -12.97 6.87
C PHE A 545 -13.40 -13.17 8.12
N VAL A 546 -12.88 -14.38 8.33
CA VAL A 546 -12.13 -14.71 9.53
C VAL A 546 -10.61 -14.57 9.41
N ASN A 547 -10.07 -14.39 8.21
CA ASN A 547 -8.66 -14.08 7.98
C ASN A 547 -8.43 -13.64 6.53
N ASN A 548 -7.22 -13.19 6.20
CA ASN A 548 -6.80 -12.84 4.85
C ASN A 548 -5.44 -13.47 4.51
N GLU A 549 -5.41 -14.28 3.45
CA GLU A 549 -4.18 -14.80 2.85
C GLU A 549 -3.17 -15.41 3.84
N ILE A 550 -3.66 -16.20 4.81
CA ILE A 550 -2.78 -17.03 5.65
C ILE A 550 -1.78 -17.76 4.73
N PRO A 551 -0.48 -17.81 5.07
CA PRO A 551 0.57 -18.41 4.23
C PRO A 551 0.49 -19.96 4.24
N LEU A 552 -0.63 -20.49 3.73
CA LEU A 552 -0.91 -21.92 3.62
C LEU A 552 -0.12 -22.54 2.46
N ASP A 553 0.18 -23.82 2.57
CA ASP A 553 0.85 -24.58 1.51
C ASP A 553 0.12 -24.46 0.17
N GLY A 554 0.82 -23.89 -0.83
CA GLY A 554 0.29 -23.61 -2.15
C GLY A 554 -0.20 -22.17 -2.36
N SER A 555 -0.02 -21.27 -1.39
CA SER A 555 -0.32 -19.84 -1.54
C SER A 555 0.54 -19.18 -2.63
N VAL A 556 0.04 -18.10 -3.26
CA VAL A 556 0.78 -17.39 -4.34
C VAL A 556 2.10 -16.82 -3.84
N ASN A 557 2.15 -16.37 -2.59
CA ASN A 557 3.36 -15.80 -1.99
C ASN A 557 4.44 -16.83 -1.65
N GLY A 558 4.21 -18.12 -1.93
CA GLY A 558 5.15 -19.20 -1.61
C GLY A 558 5.22 -19.54 -0.11
N GLY A 559 4.23 -19.08 0.66
CA GLY A 559 4.01 -19.46 2.03
C GLY A 559 3.72 -20.96 2.19
N SER A 560 3.99 -21.46 3.39
CA SER A 560 3.67 -22.81 3.85
C SER A 560 3.40 -22.70 5.35
N VAL A 561 2.57 -23.56 5.92
CA VAL A 561 2.40 -23.67 7.39
C VAL A 561 3.21 -24.84 7.97
N ILE A 562 3.98 -25.55 7.14
CA ILE A 562 4.87 -26.64 7.58
C ILE A 562 6.09 -26.06 8.29
N GLY A 563 6.29 -26.48 9.54
CA GLY A 563 7.42 -26.05 10.37
C GLY A 563 7.14 -24.79 11.19
N TYR A 564 5.89 -24.58 11.62
CA TYR A 564 5.46 -23.44 12.44
C TYR A 564 5.25 -23.79 13.93
N ILE A 565 5.95 -24.83 14.41
CA ILE A 565 5.72 -25.49 15.71
C ILE A 565 6.58 -24.84 16.81
N TYR A 566 6.35 -23.56 17.14
CA TYR A 566 7.27 -22.83 18.04
C TYR A 566 6.63 -22.01 19.17
N SER A 567 5.35 -22.25 19.47
CA SER A 567 4.76 -21.82 20.75
C SER A 567 4.67 -23.01 21.71
N PRO A 568 4.72 -22.79 23.04
CA PRO A 568 4.66 -23.89 24.01
C PRO A 568 3.42 -24.79 23.86
N ALA A 569 2.25 -24.21 23.59
CA ALA A 569 1.01 -24.98 23.45
C ALA A 569 0.97 -25.79 22.14
N CYS A 570 1.32 -25.19 21.01
CA CYS A 570 1.47 -25.91 19.72
C CYS A 570 2.55 -27.01 19.79
N ARG A 571 3.69 -26.75 20.45
CA ARG A 571 4.73 -27.77 20.68
C ARG A 571 4.19 -28.95 21.47
N ALA A 572 3.48 -28.69 22.57
CA ALA A 572 2.87 -29.75 23.38
C ALA A 572 1.79 -30.52 22.60
N ALA A 573 1.01 -29.83 21.75
CA ALA A 573 0.03 -30.47 20.88
C ALA A 573 0.68 -31.36 19.81
N PHE A 574 1.79 -30.92 19.22
CA PHE A 574 2.54 -31.72 18.24
C PHE A 574 3.10 -33.00 18.87
N VAL A 575 3.70 -32.91 20.06
CA VAL A 575 4.21 -34.08 20.79
C VAL A 575 3.12 -35.11 21.05
N ARG A 576 1.94 -34.68 21.51
CA ARG A 576 0.79 -35.58 21.74
C ARG A 576 0.29 -36.19 20.43
N TRP A 577 0.10 -35.37 19.40
CA TRP A 577 -0.34 -35.83 18.09
C TRP A 577 0.62 -36.87 17.48
N LEU A 578 1.93 -36.65 17.63
CA LEU A 578 2.97 -37.56 17.13
C LEU A 578 2.99 -38.86 17.93
N ALA A 579 2.85 -38.79 19.26
CA ALA A 579 2.70 -39.98 20.10
C ALA A 579 1.49 -40.81 19.67
N ASP A 580 0.32 -40.18 19.49
CA ASP A 580 -0.89 -40.87 19.05
C ASP A 580 -0.72 -41.52 17.67
N ARG A 581 -0.11 -40.81 16.71
CA ARG A 581 0.17 -41.32 15.36
C ARG A 581 0.98 -42.61 15.36
N TYR A 582 1.94 -42.71 16.28
CA TYR A 582 2.81 -43.88 16.41
C TYR A 582 2.38 -44.84 17.53
N GLY A 583 1.17 -44.69 18.07
CA GLY A 583 0.63 -45.59 19.11
C GLY A 583 1.42 -45.55 20.42
N ASN A 584 1.96 -44.38 20.77
CA ASN A 584 2.84 -44.12 21.91
C ASN A 584 4.12 -45.00 21.93
N ASP A 585 4.56 -45.46 20.75
CA ASP A 585 5.73 -46.32 20.57
C ASP A 585 6.88 -45.52 19.94
N LEU A 586 7.87 -45.17 20.76
CA LEU A 586 9.02 -44.38 20.34
C LEU A 586 9.88 -45.11 19.29
N GLU A 587 9.93 -46.44 19.32
CA GLU A 587 10.73 -47.21 18.36
C GLU A 587 10.10 -47.17 16.97
N LYS A 588 8.76 -47.11 16.87
CA LYS A 588 8.09 -46.87 15.59
C LYS A 588 8.39 -45.49 15.02
N LEU A 589 8.40 -44.45 15.86
CA LEU A 589 8.79 -43.11 15.42
C LEU A 589 10.26 -43.09 14.96
N ARG A 590 11.18 -43.68 15.74
CA ARG A 590 12.61 -43.78 15.40
C ARG A 590 12.80 -44.52 14.07
N ALA A 591 12.17 -45.68 13.91
CA ALA A 591 12.25 -46.46 12.67
C ALA A 591 11.72 -45.67 11.46
N ALA A 592 10.67 -44.87 11.64
CA ALA A 592 10.07 -44.08 10.58
C ALA A 592 10.90 -42.84 10.21
N TRP A 593 11.47 -42.13 11.19
CA TRP A 593 12.20 -40.87 10.95
C TRP A 593 13.70 -41.07 10.70
N ALA A 594 14.34 -42.10 11.25
CA ALA A 594 15.78 -42.33 11.15
C ALA A 594 16.34 -42.33 9.71
N PRO A 595 15.65 -42.86 8.67
CA PRO A 595 16.16 -42.81 7.29
C PRO A 595 16.33 -41.40 6.73
N GLU A 596 15.65 -40.41 7.31
CA GLU A 596 15.62 -39.03 6.80
C GLU A 596 16.39 -38.05 7.69
N LEU A 597 16.63 -38.39 8.95
CA LEU A 597 17.37 -37.56 9.90
C LEU A 597 18.90 -37.66 9.73
N PRO A 598 19.66 -36.61 10.05
CA PRO A 598 21.12 -36.69 10.08
C PRO A 598 21.55 -37.65 11.19
N ALA A 599 22.70 -38.31 11.02
CA ALA A 599 23.26 -39.23 12.04
C ALA A 599 23.48 -38.58 13.41
N SER A 600 23.57 -37.25 13.48
CA SER A 600 23.71 -36.47 14.71
C SER A 600 22.37 -36.16 15.41
N ALA A 601 21.22 -36.44 14.79
CA ALA A 601 19.92 -36.23 15.42
C ALA A 601 19.56 -37.43 16.30
N SER A 602 19.16 -37.17 17.55
CA SER A 602 18.72 -38.19 18.49
C SER A 602 17.29 -37.91 18.94
N LEU A 603 16.39 -38.87 18.72
CA LEU A 603 15.03 -38.88 19.28
C LEU A 603 15.01 -39.63 20.61
N SER A 604 15.39 -38.95 21.70
CA SER A 604 15.40 -39.55 23.06
C SER A 604 13.99 -39.90 23.55
N ASP A 605 13.01 -39.08 23.15
CA ASP A 605 11.58 -39.22 23.40
C ASP A 605 10.79 -38.39 22.36
N PHE A 606 9.46 -38.39 22.45
CA PHE A 606 8.62 -37.56 21.57
C PHE A 606 8.83 -36.05 21.74
N THR A 607 9.28 -35.60 22.91
CA THR A 607 9.52 -34.17 23.18
C THR A 607 10.76 -33.63 22.48
N ALA A 608 11.65 -34.49 21.99
CA ALA A 608 12.79 -34.10 21.17
C ALA A 608 12.42 -33.80 19.71
N ALA A 609 11.31 -34.36 19.20
CA ALA A 609 10.91 -34.23 17.80
C ALA A 609 10.66 -32.78 17.31
N PRO A 610 10.02 -31.87 18.08
CA PRO A 610 9.83 -30.48 17.67
C PRO A 610 11.13 -29.68 17.53
N ASP A 611 12.21 -30.11 18.21
CA ASP A 611 13.48 -29.39 18.25
C ASP A 611 14.44 -29.86 17.14
N LEU A 612 14.06 -30.86 16.36
CA LEU A 612 14.78 -31.29 15.16
C LEU A 612 14.56 -30.29 14.04
N ASP A 613 15.65 -29.73 13.49
CA ASP A 613 15.59 -28.82 12.35
C ASP A 613 15.06 -29.58 11.11
N PRO A 614 13.89 -29.23 10.55
CA PRO A 614 13.37 -29.86 9.34
C PRO A 614 14.30 -29.68 8.13
N ALA A 615 15.21 -28.70 8.14
CA ALA A 615 16.22 -28.52 7.09
C ALA A 615 17.37 -29.55 7.17
N SER A 616 17.47 -30.29 8.28
CA SER A 616 18.36 -31.43 8.45
C SER A 616 17.79 -32.74 7.90
N ALA A 617 16.45 -32.81 7.71
CA ALA A 617 15.83 -33.90 6.99
C ALA A 617 16.17 -33.80 5.50
N ARG A 618 16.55 -34.93 4.86
CA ARG A 618 16.98 -34.98 3.45
C ARG A 618 16.03 -34.17 2.55
N LYS A 619 16.52 -33.09 1.94
CA LYS A 619 15.76 -32.29 0.98
C LYS A 619 15.24 -33.19 -0.13
N THR A 620 13.94 -33.31 -0.28
CA THR A 620 13.39 -33.40 -1.62
C THR A 620 13.78 -32.11 -2.33
N PRO A 621 14.26 -32.15 -3.59
CA PRO A 621 14.46 -30.93 -4.34
C PRO A 621 13.14 -30.17 -4.25
N SER A 622 13.17 -28.95 -3.69
CA SER A 622 12.06 -28.04 -3.83
C SER A 622 11.73 -28.09 -5.32
N PRO A 623 10.49 -28.46 -5.73
CA PRO A 623 10.13 -28.38 -7.11
C PRO A 623 10.56 -26.99 -7.52
N LYS A 624 11.45 -26.89 -8.52
CA LYS A 624 11.68 -25.60 -9.15
C LYS A 624 10.28 -25.05 -9.36
N VAL A 625 10.01 -23.85 -8.87
CA VAL A 625 8.82 -23.11 -9.25
C VAL A 625 8.95 -22.91 -10.77
N VAL A 626 8.54 -23.91 -11.54
CA VAL A 626 8.49 -23.94 -13.00
C VAL A 626 7.00 -23.76 -13.30
N ALA A 627 6.52 -22.73 -13.98
CA ALA A 627 7.17 -21.65 -14.71
C ALA A 627 6.44 -20.32 -14.43
N ALA A 628 7.07 -19.22 -14.83
CA ALA A 628 6.54 -17.86 -14.80
C ALA A 628 5.31 -17.63 -15.71
N GLU A 629 4.67 -18.69 -16.22
CA GLU A 629 3.59 -18.60 -17.19
C GLU A 629 2.22 -18.41 -16.54
N ASP A 630 2.04 -18.82 -15.27
CA ASP A 630 0.71 -18.89 -14.66
C ASP A 630 0.51 -18.12 -13.35
N GLY A 631 1.53 -17.45 -12.80
CA GLY A 631 1.36 -16.64 -11.56
C GLY A 631 0.90 -17.43 -10.32
N HIS A 632 0.85 -18.76 -10.40
CA HIS A 632 0.48 -19.67 -9.33
C HIS A 632 1.64 -20.62 -9.06
N ALA A 633 2.09 -20.70 -7.80
CA ALA A 633 2.95 -21.80 -7.37
C ALA A 633 2.17 -23.10 -7.56
N ALA A 634 2.72 -24.06 -8.30
CA ALA A 634 2.12 -25.37 -8.43
C ALA A 634 2.26 -26.16 -7.11
N PRO A 635 1.17 -26.68 -6.51
CA PRO A 635 1.24 -27.82 -5.61
C PRO A 635 0.89 -29.12 -6.35
N ARG A 636 0.87 -29.12 -7.70
CA ARG A 636 0.35 -30.27 -8.47
C ARG A 636 1.23 -31.52 -8.43
N GLN A 637 2.47 -31.45 -7.94
CA GLN A 637 3.33 -32.65 -7.83
C GLN A 637 4.09 -32.81 -6.50
N ALA A 638 4.13 -31.79 -5.63
CA ALA A 638 4.91 -31.89 -4.38
C ALA A 638 4.31 -32.89 -3.37
N ALA A 639 2.98 -33.13 -3.40
CA ALA A 639 2.33 -34.07 -2.50
C ALA A 639 2.77 -35.54 -2.69
N ARG A 640 3.43 -35.89 -3.81
CA ARG A 640 3.87 -37.28 -4.09
C ARG A 640 5.35 -37.54 -3.78
N VAL A 641 6.09 -36.56 -3.25
CA VAL A 641 7.53 -36.70 -2.99
C VAL A 641 7.93 -36.13 -1.61
N ARG A 642 7.04 -36.21 -0.61
CA ARG A 642 7.44 -35.87 0.76
C ARG A 642 8.07 -37.08 1.42
N GLY A 643 9.15 -36.84 2.15
CA GLY A 643 9.64 -37.81 3.13
C GLY A 643 8.62 -38.02 4.25
N ILE A 644 8.80 -39.06 5.06
CA ILE A 644 7.98 -39.36 6.23
C ILE A 644 7.98 -38.18 7.20
N VAL A 645 9.13 -37.56 7.49
CA VAL A 645 9.22 -36.43 8.42
C VAL A 645 8.40 -35.24 7.92
N GLU A 646 8.56 -34.89 6.64
CA GLU A 646 7.83 -33.77 6.05
C GLU A 646 6.33 -34.06 5.93
N THR A 647 5.94 -35.31 5.71
CA THR A 647 4.54 -35.75 5.72
C THR A 647 3.92 -35.58 7.09
N ASP A 648 4.59 -36.02 8.16
CA ASP A 648 4.09 -35.86 9.53
C ASP A 648 3.93 -34.39 9.92
N LEU A 649 4.90 -33.53 9.55
CA LEU A 649 4.82 -32.09 9.77
C LEU A 649 3.66 -31.45 9.00
N TYR A 650 3.40 -31.90 7.77
CA TYR A 650 2.27 -31.42 6.98
C TYR A 650 0.92 -31.89 7.53
N ASP A 651 0.79 -33.18 7.87
CA ASP A 651 -0.42 -33.76 8.45
C ASP A 651 -0.76 -33.05 9.77
N PHE A 652 0.24 -32.77 10.61
CA PHE A 652 0.06 -31.97 11.81
C PHE A 652 -0.36 -30.53 11.49
N ALA A 653 0.21 -29.89 10.47
CA ALA A 653 -0.19 -28.55 10.07
C ALA A 653 -1.65 -28.49 9.59
N VAL A 654 -2.11 -29.49 8.83
CA VAL A 654 -3.52 -29.65 8.45
C VAL A 654 -4.40 -29.84 9.69
N TYR A 655 -3.99 -30.70 10.63
CA TYR A 655 -4.69 -30.90 11.90
C TYR A 655 -4.81 -29.60 12.70
N ALA A 656 -3.71 -28.88 12.91
CA ALA A 656 -3.67 -27.61 13.62
C ALA A 656 -4.55 -26.55 12.95
N MET A 657 -4.55 -26.49 11.60
CA MET A 657 -5.43 -25.60 10.86
C MET A 657 -6.91 -25.97 11.02
N GLY A 658 -7.22 -27.27 11.07
CA GLY A 658 -8.56 -27.76 11.41
C GLY A 658 -9.03 -27.29 12.79
N ILE A 659 -8.15 -27.35 13.80
CA ILE A 659 -8.44 -26.84 15.14
C ILE A 659 -8.64 -25.32 15.12
N TYR A 660 -7.78 -24.57 14.43
CA TYR A 660 -7.90 -23.13 14.29
C TYR A 660 -9.22 -22.73 13.63
N ALA A 661 -9.50 -23.28 12.45
CA ALA A 661 -10.69 -22.96 11.66
C ALA A 661 -11.98 -23.39 12.40
N GLY A 662 -11.97 -24.57 13.03
CA GLY A 662 -13.08 -25.05 13.85
C GLY A 662 -13.39 -24.12 15.03
N PHE A 663 -12.38 -23.77 15.82
CA PHE A 663 -12.53 -22.88 16.97
C PHE A 663 -13.08 -21.49 16.59
N MET A 664 -12.55 -20.90 15.51
CA MET A 664 -13.01 -19.61 15.00
C MET A 664 -14.49 -19.68 14.59
N LEU A 665 -14.85 -20.70 13.81
CA LEU A 665 -16.23 -20.91 13.34
C LEU A 665 -17.20 -21.11 14.51
N GLU A 666 -16.87 -21.98 15.46
CA GLU A 666 -17.71 -22.27 16.62
C GLU A 666 -17.95 -21.02 17.47
N THR A 667 -16.87 -20.27 17.76
CA THR A 667 -16.94 -19.03 18.55
C THR A 667 -17.82 -18.00 17.86
N LEU A 668 -17.62 -17.76 16.57
CA LEU A 668 -18.40 -16.77 15.83
C LEU A 668 -19.85 -17.19 15.65
N ARG A 669 -20.15 -18.48 15.44
CA ARG A 669 -21.54 -18.95 15.37
C ARG A 669 -22.29 -18.75 16.69
N ALA A 670 -21.61 -18.96 17.81
CA ALA A 670 -22.20 -18.76 19.13
C ALA A 670 -22.52 -17.29 19.41
N GLU A 671 -21.60 -16.37 19.07
CA GLU A 671 -21.74 -14.94 19.39
C GLU A 671 -22.53 -14.17 18.30
N LEU A 672 -22.58 -14.65 17.05
CA LEU A 672 -23.26 -13.99 15.92
C LEU A 672 -24.29 -14.92 15.24
N PRO A 673 -25.33 -15.35 15.97
CA PRO A 673 -26.36 -16.20 15.39
C PRO A 673 -27.04 -15.51 14.20
N GLY A 674 -27.18 -16.23 13.09
CA GLY A 674 -27.85 -15.74 11.89
C GLY A 674 -27.01 -14.88 10.95
N LYS A 675 -25.70 -14.76 11.19
CA LYS A 675 -24.72 -14.19 10.25
C LYS A 675 -23.95 -15.30 9.53
N LEU A 676 -23.52 -15.02 8.30
CA LEU A 676 -22.65 -15.93 7.54
C LEU A 676 -21.20 -15.78 7.99
N ILE A 677 -20.47 -16.89 8.04
CA ILE A 677 -19.05 -16.91 8.35
C ILE A 677 -18.30 -17.45 7.12
N ALA A 678 -17.52 -16.57 6.51
CA ALA A 678 -16.67 -16.85 5.36
C ALA A 678 -15.25 -17.19 5.81
N SER A 679 -14.61 -18.10 5.07
CA SER A 679 -13.27 -18.61 5.37
C SER A 679 -12.18 -17.53 5.35
N ASN A 680 -10.94 -17.94 5.61
CA ASN A 680 -9.76 -17.21 5.17
C ASN A 680 -9.91 -16.83 3.69
N ARG A 681 -9.64 -15.57 3.35
CA ARG A 681 -9.64 -15.09 1.96
C ARG A 681 -8.42 -15.66 1.25
N PHE A 682 -8.57 -16.87 0.73
CA PHE A 682 -7.45 -17.64 0.17
C PHE A 682 -6.89 -16.95 -1.07
N MET A 683 -5.57 -17.01 -1.24
CA MET A 683 -4.91 -16.60 -2.47
C MET A 683 -3.90 -17.66 -2.90
N GLY A 684 -4.16 -18.31 -4.04
CA GLY A 684 -3.25 -19.30 -4.62
C GLY A 684 -3.92 -20.63 -4.89
N ASN A 685 -3.31 -21.72 -4.44
CA ASN A 685 -3.76 -23.08 -4.72
C ASN A 685 -3.52 -23.97 -3.50
N ALA A 686 -4.22 -23.69 -2.40
CA ALA A 686 -4.17 -24.54 -1.20
C ALA A 686 -4.46 -26.02 -1.54
N THR A 687 -3.80 -26.96 -0.88
CA THR A 687 -3.98 -28.42 -1.07
C THR A 687 -5.39 -28.90 -0.68
N ASP A 688 -5.78 -30.11 -1.11
CA ASP A 688 -7.15 -30.62 -0.89
C ASP A 688 -7.41 -30.78 0.62
N GLU A 689 -6.44 -31.32 1.35
CA GLU A 689 -6.54 -31.54 2.79
C GLU A 689 -6.60 -30.23 3.57
N MET A 690 -5.81 -29.23 3.16
CA MET A 690 -5.82 -27.90 3.77
C MET A 690 -7.14 -27.17 3.51
N LEU A 691 -7.68 -27.26 2.29
CA LEU A 691 -9.00 -26.70 1.97
C LEU A 691 -10.12 -27.38 2.76
N ALA A 692 -10.03 -28.70 2.96
CA ALA A 692 -11.04 -29.47 3.69
C ALA A 692 -11.18 -29.03 5.16
N ALA A 693 -10.14 -28.44 5.77
CA ALA A 693 -10.20 -27.86 7.11
C ALA A 693 -11.27 -26.74 7.24
N TRP A 694 -11.66 -26.12 6.12
CA TRP A 694 -12.58 -24.98 6.08
C TRP A 694 -13.98 -25.34 5.56
N LYS A 695 -14.26 -26.62 5.27
CA LYS A 695 -15.52 -27.07 4.63
C LYS A 695 -16.80 -26.79 5.44
N ASN A 696 -16.68 -26.51 6.74
CA ASN A 696 -17.81 -26.26 7.62
C ASN A 696 -18.29 -24.79 7.62
N TYR A 697 -17.52 -23.90 7.01
CA TYR A 697 -17.86 -22.49 6.84
C TYR A 697 -19.06 -22.34 5.89
N ASP A 698 -19.76 -21.22 5.98
CA ASP A 698 -20.94 -20.98 5.14
C ASP A 698 -20.53 -20.57 3.71
N LEU A 699 -19.38 -19.89 3.60
CA LEU A 699 -18.79 -19.40 2.35
C LEU A 699 -17.29 -19.68 2.34
N ILE A 700 -16.74 -20.01 1.17
CA ILE A 700 -15.29 -19.96 0.95
C ILE A 700 -14.92 -18.66 0.26
N ALA A 701 -14.11 -17.84 0.91
CA ALA A 701 -13.62 -16.58 0.39
C ALA A 701 -12.33 -16.78 -0.41
N TRP A 702 -12.24 -16.17 -1.60
CA TRP A 702 -11.11 -16.35 -2.49
C TRP A 702 -10.69 -15.05 -3.17
N ASN A 703 -9.44 -14.65 -2.97
CA ASN A 703 -8.79 -13.56 -3.71
C ASN A 703 -8.34 -14.12 -5.07
N ALA A 704 -8.94 -13.62 -6.15
CA ALA A 704 -8.73 -14.10 -7.51
C ALA A 704 -8.46 -12.93 -8.45
N TYR A 705 -7.20 -12.73 -8.80
CA TYR A 705 -6.80 -11.78 -9.85
C TYR A 705 -6.44 -12.55 -11.14
N PRO A 706 -6.66 -11.98 -12.33
CA PRO A 706 -6.36 -12.64 -13.60
C PRO A 706 -4.85 -12.65 -13.92
N PHE A 707 -4.02 -13.13 -12.97
CA PHE A 707 -2.54 -13.06 -13.03
C PHE A 707 -1.94 -13.63 -14.30
N SER A 708 -2.48 -14.76 -14.80
CA SER A 708 -1.96 -15.46 -15.98
C SER A 708 -2.36 -14.78 -17.30
N LYS A 709 -3.40 -13.94 -17.27
CA LYS A 709 -3.97 -13.27 -18.46
C LYS A 709 -4.35 -11.83 -18.17
N TRP A 710 -3.45 -11.07 -17.54
CA TRP A 710 -3.71 -9.67 -17.22
C TRP A 710 -4.18 -8.84 -18.42
N GLN A 711 -3.67 -9.13 -19.63
CA GLN A 711 -4.00 -8.40 -20.87
C GLN A 711 -5.42 -8.65 -21.37
N ALA A 712 -5.96 -9.83 -21.09
CA ALA A 712 -7.30 -10.24 -21.48
C ALA A 712 -8.28 -10.24 -20.31
N ALA A 713 -7.83 -9.80 -19.13
CA ALA A 713 -8.60 -9.67 -17.90
C ALA A 713 -9.59 -10.83 -17.63
N THR A 714 -9.18 -12.04 -17.95
CA THR A 714 -10.00 -13.25 -17.85
C THR A 714 -9.26 -14.27 -17.02
N TYR A 715 -10.01 -15.08 -16.29
CA TYR A 715 -9.44 -16.24 -15.64
C TYR A 715 -9.06 -17.29 -16.69
N SER A 716 -7.83 -17.80 -16.57
CA SER A 716 -7.39 -18.93 -17.37
C SER A 716 -8.20 -20.19 -17.03
N PRO A 717 -8.22 -21.22 -17.91
CA PRO A 717 -8.84 -22.50 -17.59
C PRO A 717 -8.35 -23.08 -16.25
N ALA A 718 -7.05 -22.95 -15.95
CA ALA A 718 -6.48 -23.41 -14.69
C ALA A 718 -7.01 -22.64 -13.47
N GLN A 719 -7.20 -21.32 -13.58
CA GLN A 719 -7.79 -20.50 -12.52
C GLN A 719 -9.25 -20.87 -12.28
N LEU A 720 -10.03 -21.08 -13.35
CA LEU A 720 -11.42 -21.55 -13.24
C LEU A 720 -11.48 -22.93 -12.58
N ASP A 721 -10.57 -23.84 -12.94
CA ASP A 721 -10.48 -25.17 -12.34
C ASP A 721 -10.11 -25.15 -10.86
N ILE A 722 -9.29 -24.19 -10.42
CA ILE A 722 -9.01 -23.98 -8.99
C ILE A 722 -10.31 -23.63 -8.27
N LEU A 723 -11.11 -22.67 -8.77
CA LEU A 723 -12.37 -22.30 -8.15
C LEU A 723 -13.38 -23.46 -8.14
N ARG A 724 -13.46 -24.24 -9.23
CA ARG A 724 -14.29 -25.46 -9.29
C ARG A 724 -13.84 -26.50 -8.28
N ARG A 725 -12.53 -26.68 -8.13
CA ARG A 725 -11.93 -27.59 -7.15
C ARG A 725 -12.26 -27.16 -5.73
N VAL A 726 -12.15 -25.88 -5.41
CA VAL A 726 -12.50 -25.33 -4.09
C VAL A 726 -13.96 -25.66 -3.75
N HIS A 727 -14.89 -25.40 -4.67
CA HIS A 727 -16.29 -25.75 -4.48
C HIS A 727 -16.49 -27.26 -4.32
N ARG A 728 -15.84 -28.08 -5.15
CA ARG A 728 -15.94 -29.55 -5.09
C ARG A 728 -15.45 -30.13 -3.76
N ILE A 729 -14.33 -29.63 -3.24
CA ILE A 729 -13.72 -30.13 -1.99
C ILE A 729 -14.54 -29.70 -0.76
N THR A 730 -15.05 -28.47 -0.75
CA THR A 730 -15.73 -27.91 0.41
C THR A 730 -17.24 -28.14 0.39
N GLY A 731 -17.84 -28.30 -0.80
CA GLY A 731 -19.29 -28.33 -1.01
C GLY A 731 -19.97 -26.97 -0.80
N ARG A 732 -19.21 -25.88 -0.62
CA ARG A 732 -19.71 -24.56 -0.21
C ARG A 732 -19.70 -23.56 -1.36
N PRO A 733 -20.63 -22.59 -1.38
CA PRO A 733 -20.55 -21.46 -2.30
C PRO A 733 -19.28 -20.65 -2.07
N VAL A 734 -18.77 -20.05 -3.14
CA VAL A 734 -17.55 -19.25 -3.14
C VAL A 734 -17.92 -17.77 -3.26
N ILE A 735 -17.17 -16.91 -2.59
CA ILE A 735 -17.20 -15.47 -2.82
C ILE A 735 -15.82 -15.01 -3.28
N ILE A 736 -15.76 -14.32 -4.43
CA ILE A 736 -14.52 -13.67 -4.86
C ILE A 736 -14.34 -12.43 -3.99
N SER A 737 -13.43 -12.53 -3.02
CA SER A 737 -13.25 -11.55 -1.95
C SER A 737 -12.36 -10.38 -2.34
N GLU A 738 -11.49 -10.58 -3.32
CA GLU A 738 -10.71 -9.56 -4.01
C GLU A 738 -10.52 -9.96 -5.48
N THR A 739 -10.67 -8.97 -6.35
CA THR A 739 -10.23 -9.00 -7.73
C THR A 739 -10.06 -7.56 -8.19
N GLY A 740 -9.27 -7.33 -9.24
CA GLY A 740 -8.99 -5.99 -9.72
C GLY A 740 -8.26 -6.02 -11.05
N LEU A 741 -8.29 -4.89 -11.75
CA LEU A 741 -7.62 -4.66 -13.01
C LEU A 741 -6.85 -3.35 -12.92
N GLN A 742 -5.79 -3.20 -13.71
CA GLN A 742 -4.94 -2.02 -13.75
C GLN A 742 -4.64 -1.66 -15.21
N ALA A 743 -4.52 -0.37 -15.50
CA ALA A 743 -4.15 0.12 -16.83
C ALA A 743 -2.99 1.14 -16.78
N LEU A 744 -2.19 1.18 -17.85
CA LEU A 744 -0.99 2.02 -17.97
C LEU A 744 -1.32 3.52 -18.07
N ASP A 745 -2.43 3.89 -18.69
CA ASP A 745 -2.88 5.29 -18.77
C ASP A 745 -3.33 5.90 -17.42
N ALA A 746 -3.33 5.12 -16.33
CA ALA A 746 -3.38 5.67 -14.98
C ALA A 746 -2.14 6.50 -14.62
N ARG A 747 -1.05 6.37 -15.40
CA ARG A 747 0.21 7.11 -15.26
C ARG A 747 0.81 6.97 -13.85
N LEU A 748 0.72 5.76 -13.32
CA LEU A 748 1.41 5.29 -12.12
C LEU A 748 2.45 4.22 -12.50
N PRO A 749 3.44 3.91 -11.64
CA PRO A 749 4.48 2.93 -11.94
C PRO A 749 3.92 1.57 -12.37
N ASN A 750 2.84 1.12 -11.72
CA ASN A 750 2.01 -0.01 -12.15
C ASN A 750 2.82 -1.24 -12.61
N PRO A 751 3.62 -1.85 -11.72
CA PRO A 751 4.54 -2.92 -12.10
C PRO A 751 3.83 -4.15 -12.68
N THR A 752 2.55 -4.35 -12.36
CA THR A 752 1.73 -5.51 -12.78
C THR A 752 0.70 -5.18 -13.85
N ALA A 753 0.50 -3.91 -14.22
CA ALA A 753 -0.52 -3.55 -15.19
C ALA A 753 -0.15 -4.04 -16.59
N THR A 754 -1.15 -4.45 -17.36
CA THR A 754 -0.94 -4.84 -18.76
C THR A 754 -2.03 -4.34 -19.69
N LEU A 755 -3.12 -3.79 -19.16
CA LEU A 755 -4.11 -3.08 -19.96
C LEU A 755 -3.56 -1.68 -20.27
N TYR A 756 -3.92 -1.14 -21.43
CA TYR A 756 -3.39 0.13 -21.88
C TYR A 756 -4.21 1.31 -21.40
N THR A 757 -5.55 1.21 -21.49
CA THR A 757 -6.44 2.34 -21.21
C THR A 757 -7.49 2.06 -20.13
N GLN A 758 -8.00 3.10 -19.48
CA GLN A 758 -9.14 3.00 -18.54
C GLN A 758 -10.41 2.51 -19.26
N LYS A 759 -10.58 2.86 -20.54
CA LYS A 759 -11.65 2.31 -21.38
C LYS A 759 -11.53 0.80 -21.49
N GLN A 760 -10.35 0.31 -21.89
CA GLN A 760 -10.09 -1.13 -21.97
C GLN A 760 -10.28 -1.79 -20.59
N ARG A 761 -9.78 -1.17 -19.51
CA ARG A 761 -9.98 -1.64 -18.13
C ARG A 761 -11.46 -1.81 -17.77
N GLY A 762 -12.32 -0.90 -18.23
CA GLY A 762 -13.76 -0.97 -18.03
C GLY A 762 -14.45 -2.07 -18.83
N GLU A 763 -14.12 -2.20 -20.10
CA GLU A 763 -14.63 -3.28 -20.97
C GLU A 763 -14.24 -4.65 -20.41
N GLU A 764 -12.99 -4.76 -19.97
CA GLU A 764 -12.43 -5.97 -19.41
C GLU A 764 -12.97 -6.32 -18.01
N TYR A 765 -13.30 -5.32 -17.19
CA TYR A 765 -14.05 -5.56 -15.94
C TYR A 765 -15.39 -6.22 -16.23
N ALA A 766 -16.12 -5.74 -17.25
CA ALA A 766 -17.40 -6.30 -17.64
C ALA A 766 -17.25 -7.76 -18.12
N ASN A 767 -16.22 -8.03 -18.93
CA ASN A 767 -15.90 -9.38 -19.39
C ASN A 767 -15.60 -10.33 -18.23
N LEU A 768 -14.75 -9.91 -17.28
CA LEU A 768 -14.39 -10.71 -16.11
C LEU A 768 -15.62 -11.01 -15.25
N LEU A 769 -16.43 -9.98 -14.96
CA LEU A 769 -17.65 -10.12 -14.17
C LEU A 769 -18.62 -11.12 -14.79
N ARG A 770 -18.82 -11.04 -16.12
CA ARG A 770 -19.66 -11.98 -16.86
C ARG A 770 -19.06 -13.39 -16.89
N GLN A 771 -17.76 -13.54 -17.13
CA GLN A 771 -17.09 -14.83 -17.11
C GLN A 771 -17.32 -15.55 -15.78
N VAL A 772 -17.15 -14.85 -14.66
CA VAL A 772 -17.39 -15.41 -13.32
C VAL A 772 -18.85 -15.80 -13.16
N TYR A 773 -19.78 -14.87 -13.41
CA TYR A 773 -21.21 -15.11 -13.20
C TYR A 773 -21.76 -16.26 -14.05
N ASP A 774 -21.35 -16.33 -15.32
CA ASP A 774 -21.88 -17.30 -16.28
C ASP A 774 -21.27 -18.69 -16.14
N GLN A 775 -19.97 -18.78 -15.82
CA GLN A 775 -19.24 -20.07 -15.81
C GLN A 775 -19.11 -20.71 -14.43
N LEU A 776 -19.34 -19.96 -13.35
CA LEU A 776 -19.15 -20.43 -11.98
C LEU A 776 -20.44 -20.28 -11.17
N PRO A 777 -21.44 -21.17 -11.37
CA PRO A 777 -22.76 -21.06 -10.73
C PRO A 777 -22.72 -21.18 -9.19
N PHE A 778 -21.60 -21.58 -8.61
CA PHE A 778 -21.38 -21.62 -7.16
C PHE A 778 -20.74 -20.35 -6.59
N VAL A 779 -20.34 -19.40 -7.43
CA VAL A 779 -19.87 -18.09 -6.97
C VAL A 779 -21.09 -17.21 -6.70
N VAL A 780 -21.16 -16.64 -5.50
CA VAL A 780 -22.31 -15.85 -5.03
C VAL A 780 -21.98 -14.36 -4.81
N GLY A 781 -20.75 -13.96 -5.07
CA GLY A 781 -20.34 -12.58 -4.99
C GLY A 781 -18.99 -12.28 -5.62
N PHE A 782 -18.80 -11.01 -5.96
CA PHE A 782 -17.66 -10.45 -6.67
C PHE A 782 -17.31 -9.11 -6.02
N ILE A 783 -16.13 -9.03 -5.40
CA ILE A 783 -15.68 -7.85 -4.66
C ILE A 783 -14.49 -7.20 -5.36
N LEU A 784 -14.68 -5.96 -5.80
CA LEU A 784 -13.64 -5.18 -6.46
C LEU A 784 -12.66 -4.57 -5.43
N PHE A 785 -11.36 -4.75 -5.70
CA PHE A 785 -10.24 -4.09 -5.06
C PHE A 785 -9.63 -3.07 -6.05
N GLY A 786 -9.91 -1.77 -5.93
CA GLY A 786 -10.67 -1.12 -4.85
C GLY A 786 -11.15 0.29 -5.22
N TRP A 787 -11.58 1.07 -4.21
CA TRP A 787 -12.04 2.45 -4.40
C TRP A 787 -10.91 3.39 -4.82
N GLN A 788 -9.79 3.41 -4.08
CA GLN A 788 -8.64 4.29 -4.30
C GLN A 788 -7.41 3.51 -4.77
N ASN A 789 -6.46 4.18 -5.43
CA ASN A 789 -5.17 3.58 -5.77
C ASN A 789 -4.31 3.34 -4.50
N LEU A 790 -3.31 2.47 -4.61
CA LEU A 790 -2.31 2.22 -3.56
C LEU A 790 -0.94 2.76 -4.01
N SER A 791 -0.91 4.05 -4.35
CA SER A 791 0.17 4.69 -5.10
C SER A 791 1.50 4.78 -4.35
N ASP A 792 1.48 4.83 -3.01
CA ASP A 792 2.71 5.03 -2.21
C ASP A 792 3.30 3.70 -1.70
N THR A 793 2.49 2.65 -1.58
CA THR A 793 2.94 1.33 -1.09
C THR A 793 3.18 0.37 -2.24
N GLU A 794 2.13 0.01 -2.97
CA GLU A 794 2.20 -0.94 -4.09
C GLU A 794 2.56 -0.27 -5.42
N ARG A 795 2.35 1.05 -5.50
CA ARG A 795 2.53 1.87 -6.71
C ARG A 795 1.59 1.43 -7.84
N GLN A 796 0.36 1.08 -7.46
CA GLN A 796 -0.61 0.40 -8.31
C GLN A 796 -1.95 1.13 -8.41
N SER A 797 -2.52 1.16 -9.62
CA SER A 797 -3.79 1.79 -9.97
C SER A 797 -5.00 0.88 -9.75
N TRP A 798 -5.18 0.40 -8.53
CA TRP A 798 -6.34 -0.43 -8.17
C TRP A 798 -7.65 0.37 -8.12
N GLY A 799 -7.59 1.68 -7.94
CA GLY A 799 -8.75 2.52 -7.66
C GLY A 799 -9.71 2.67 -8.83
N ILE A 800 -10.99 2.90 -8.51
CA ILE A 800 -11.97 3.52 -9.41
C ILE A 800 -11.71 5.03 -9.52
N VAL A 801 -11.13 5.64 -8.48
CA VAL A 801 -10.72 7.05 -8.47
C VAL A 801 -9.20 7.20 -8.46
N ASP A 802 -8.72 8.30 -9.02
CA ASP A 802 -7.31 8.69 -9.00
C ASP A 802 -6.83 9.20 -7.62
N ASP A 803 -5.56 9.59 -7.54
CA ASP A 803 -4.95 10.07 -6.29
C ASP A 803 -5.44 11.47 -5.87
N ALA A 804 -6.20 12.16 -6.71
CA ALA A 804 -6.94 13.37 -6.34
C ALA A 804 -8.41 13.06 -6.03
N GLY A 805 -8.81 11.79 -6.07
CA GLY A 805 -10.18 11.33 -5.87
C GLY A 805 -11.13 11.72 -7.01
N ASN A 806 -10.63 11.90 -8.22
CA ASN A 806 -11.46 12.04 -9.42
C ASN A 806 -11.74 10.66 -10.02
N PRO A 807 -12.96 10.39 -10.50
CA PRO A 807 -13.27 9.16 -11.23
C PRO A 807 -12.38 8.97 -12.47
N TYR A 808 -11.91 7.74 -12.70
CA TYR A 808 -11.46 7.33 -14.02
C TYR A 808 -12.69 7.17 -14.93
N THR A 809 -13.15 8.25 -15.58
CA THR A 809 -14.46 8.35 -16.24
C THR A 809 -14.87 7.14 -17.08
N ASP A 810 -13.99 6.65 -17.96
CA ASP A 810 -14.28 5.49 -18.81
C ASP A 810 -14.46 4.21 -18.00
N TYR A 811 -13.56 3.97 -17.04
CA TYR A 811 -13.62 2.81 -16.15
C TYR A 811 -14.88 2.87 -15.27
N PHE A 812 -15.13 4.04 -14.69
CA PHE A 812 -16.30 4.33 -13.86
C PHE A 812 -17.61 4.01 -14.60
N THR A 813 -17.75 4.53 -15.82
CA THR A 813 -18.96 4.35 -16.64
C THR A 813 -19.18 2.88 -17.03
N ALA A 814 -18.09 2.17 -17.35
CA ALA A 814 -18.17 0.75 -17.69
C ALA A 814 -18.54 -0.13 -16.48
N VAL A 815 -17.98 0.15 -15.29
CA VAL A 815 -18.34 -0.53 -14.04
C VAL A 815 -19.82 -0.34 -13.74
N GLU A 816 -20.31 0.91 -13.81
CA GLU A 816 -21.73 1.22 -13.61
C GLU A 816 -22.63 0.41 -14.55
N ARG A 817 -22.30 0.40 -15.85
CA ARG A 817 -23.05 -0.35 -16.87
C ARG A 817 -23.03 -1.85 -16.59
N ALA A 818 -21.86 -2.41 -16.33
CA ALA A 818 -21.67 -3.84 -16.13
C ALA A 818 -22.42 -4.36 -14.89
N ASN A 819 -22.30 -3.65 -13.76
CA ASN A 819 -22.99 -4.00 -12.52
C ASN A 819 -24.52 -3.93 -12.68
N LYS A 820 -25.03 -2.84 -13.27
CA LYS A 820 -26.46 -2.66 -13.51
C LYS A 820 -27.01 -3.70 -14.49
N ALA A 821 -26.25 -4.04 -15.54
CA ALA A 821 -26.64 -5.08 -16.49
C ALA A 821 -26.71 -6.46 -15.82
N LEU A 822 -25.75 -6.78 -14.94
CA LEU A 822 -25.77 -8.04 -14.21
C LEU A 822 -26.98 -8.16 -13.28
N LEU A 823 -27.30 -7.11 -12.52
CA LEU A 823 -28.37 -7.14 -11.51
C LEU A 823 -29.79 -6.99 -12.07
N ARG A 824 -29.95 -6.63 -13.36
CA ARG A 824 -31.26 -6.65 -14.05
C ARG A 824 -31.66 -8.05 -14.53
N ASN A 825 -30.67 -8.95 -14.64
CA ASN A 825 -30.83 -10.35 -15.05
C ASN A 825 -30.86 -11.26 -13.83
#